data_AF-A0A4P2R508-F1
#
_entry.id   AF-A0A4P2R508-F1
#
_cell.length_a   1.000
_cell.length_b   1.000
_cell.length_c   1.000
_cell.angle_alpha   90.00
_cell.angle_beta   90.00
_cell.angle_gamma   90.00
#
_symmetry.space_group_name_H-M   'P 1'
#
loop_
_entity.id
_entity.type
_entity.pdbx_description
1 polymer ?
#
loop_
_entity_poly.entity_id
_entity_poly.type
_entity_poly.pdbx_seq_one_letter_code
_entity_poly.pdbx_strand_id
1 'polypeptide(L)'
;MFLHRHPRSPSSLLVTAAAFAGLLAGRQAEAAPSYTLFESGQVRPLALSPDRTLLLAANTPDNRLEIFRVTSGGLSHLSSVSVGLEPVAVAARNNHEVWVVNHLSDSVSVVDVSFPRYPRVVRTLLVGDEPRDIVFAGPGRSRAFVTTAHRGQNAPLDPQLTTPGVGRADVWVFNAGTVVNDASLGGSPLTILTFFTDTPRALAVSPDGASVYAAGFHTGNRTTAVHRVLVEEGGGLPPPLTNFLGEPQPATSLIVRHDGDHWVDIAGRTWDDEVMFSLPDKDVFVIDAMATPPRQRPGSAGYFTGVGTILYNMVVNPANGKVYVSNTEAFNLERFEGPGTFAGSSVRGHLHESRITVLGGGAALPRHLNKHIDYSTCCAPVPNAESEKSLATPLDMAVTSDGSKLYVAAFGSSKVGVFDTAQLESDTFTPSLASQIPVTGGGPSGLALDQPRGRLYVLTRFDNSISIVDTTTRAELAHLPLHNPEPESVVRGRVFLHDARFSSSHGDSSCASCHVFGDLDSLAWDLGNPDATTQANPGPFTSINPPFPADTTLKPMKGPMTTQSLRGMANHGPMHWRGDRTGGNDEPTAQPDSGTFNERAAFKKFQAGFTNLLGRHAPIPDDDMEAFTDFILQLTYPPNPVRNLDNSLTPDQQAGRDHFVREGGDGTFSCATCHTLDPDGNAAAGEAFPGFFGSDGSSIGQENGQSFKNPHLRNMYQKVGMFGMAAVPSLFHPGDNGFMGDQIRGFGFMHDGVMDTLFRFHQAIGFEESEFSPNGFPLGPSGEVLRRQAVEFMLAFDTNLAPIVGQQVTLGAHNAAAAWPRVDLLVERAEAGECDLVAKVPFLLEEVGLLYAGGGLFITDRSAAPPVGDVGLRWFSVLTGHRVTYTCMPPGSGPRCGVDRDGDGIRDGDERDAGTDPADPSSPG
;
A
#
# COMPACT_ATOMS: atom_id res chain seq x y z
N MET A 1 -22.89 74.54 37.16
CA MET A 1 -22.04 75.41 37.99
C MET A 1 -20.70 75.54 37.28
N PHE A 2 -20.56 76.63 36.52
CA PHE A 2 -19.36 77.41 36.19
C PHE A 2 -18.04 76.73 35.73
N LEU A 3 -17.65 76.99 34.47
CA LEU A 3 -16.43 77.74 34.00
C LEU A 3 -15.16 76.87 33.95
N HIS A 4 -14.24 76.94 32.98
CA HIS A 4 -13.96 77.88 31.89
C HIS A 4 -12.91 77.21 30.97
N ARG A 5 -13.05 77.28 29.64
CA ARG A 5 -12.20 78.04 28.67
C ARG A 5 -11.25 77.17 27.81
N HIS A 6 -11.58 77.12 26.52
CA HIS A 6 -10.71 77.06 25.33
C HIS A 6 -9.56 78.10 25.38
N PRO A 7 -8.48 78.08 24.54
CA PRO A 7 -8.48 77.65 23.12
C PRO A 7 -7.16 77.15 22.42
N ARG A 8 -7.36 76.61 21.20
CA ARG A 8 -6.58 76.73 19.93
C ARG A 8 -5.26 75.95 19.68
N SER A 9 -5.35 75.24 18.54
CA SER A 9 -4.43 74.58 17.57
C SER A 9 -3.06 75.26 17.26
N PRO A 10 -2.17 74.73 16.36
CA PRO A 10 -2.34 73.63 15.39
C PRO A 10 -1.15 72.67 15.13
N SER A 11 -1.45 71.63 14.32
CA SER A 11 -0.59 70.94 13.34
C SER A 11 0.35 69.79 13.76
N SER A 12 -0.10 68.58 13.38
CA SER A 12 0.62 67.54 12.62
C SER A 12 1.70 66.65 13.28
N LEU A 13 1.57 65.35 12.95
CA LEU A 13 2.54 64.22 12.99
C LEU A 13 2.48 63.22 14.17
N LEU A 14 2.11 61.98 13.78
CA LEU A 14 2.59 60.65 14.22
C LEU A 14 2.39 60.17 15.68
N VAL A 15 2.22 58.83 15.76
CA VAL A 15 2.28 57.89 16.92
C VAL A 15 0.93 57.43 17.52
N THR A 16 0.42 56.34 16.93
CA THR A 16 -0.09 55.07 17.50
C THR A 16 -0.89 55.02 18.82
N ALA A 17 -2.03 54.30 18.74
CA ALA A 17 -2.34 53.05 19.47
C ALA A 17 -3.72 53.01 20.17
N ALA A 18 -4.36 51.85 19.97
CA ALA A 18 -5.36 51.20 20.82
C ALA A 18 -6.78 51.80 20.88
N ALA A 19 -7.72 51.11 20.23
CA ALA A 19 -8.73 50.28 20.93
C ALA A 19 -10.01 50.15 20.08
N PHE A 20 -10.03 49.19 19.16
CA PHE A 20 -11.22 48.45 18.74
C PHE A 20 -10.75 47.15 18.06
N ALA A 21 -10.14 46.28 18.87
CA ALA A 21 -9.88 44.89 18.53
C ALA A 21 -10.42 44.08 19.71
N GLY A 22 -11.53 43.37 19.49
CA GLY A 22 -12.15 42.55 20.51
C GLY A 22 -13.36 41.83 19.92
N LEU A 23 -13.21 40.50 19.80
CA LEU A 23 -14.23 39.50 19.45
C LEU A 23 -14.41 39.17 17.97
N LEU A 24 -13.32 38.79 17.30
CA LEU A 24 -13.30 37.68 16.34
C LEU A 24 -12.02 36.87 16.60
N ALA A 25 -11.97 36.18 17.73
CA ALA A 25 -11.07 35.04 17.87
C ALA A 25 -11.71 33.90 17.08
N GLY A 26 -11.55 33.92 15.76
CA GLY A 26 -11.70 32.71 14.97
C GLY A 26 -10.71 31.71 15.53
N ARG A 27 -11.19 30.50 15.87
CA ARG A 27 -10.31 29.35 16.06
C ARG A 27 -9.42 29.30 14.81
N GLN A 28 -8.12 29.53 14.96
CA GLN A 28 -7.18 29.04 13.96
C GLN A 28 -7.37 27.52 13.99
N ALA A 29 -8.04 26.98 12.96
CA ALA A 29 -7.88 25.58 12.66
C ALA A 29 -6.38 25.37 12.48
N GLU A 30 -5.83 24.41 13.21
CA GLU A 30 -4.46 23.96 12.98
C GLU A 30 -4.35 23.60 11.49
N ALA A 31 -3.31 24.07 10.81
CA ALA A 31 -3.16 23.82 9.38
C ALA A 31 -3.06 22.31 9.17
N ALA A 32 -3.82 21.76 8.20
CA ALA A 32 -3.69 20.36 7.81
C ALA A 32 -2.22 20.04 7.50
N PRO A 33 -1.74 18.82 7.81
CA PRO A 33 -0.35 18.47 7.60
C PRO A 33 0.04 18.62 6.12
N SER A 34 1.22 19.20 5.86
CA SER A 34 1.74 19.45 4.50
C SER A 34 2.17 18.18 3.75
N TYR A 35 2.15 17.04 4.43
CA TYR A 35 2.55 15.73 3.93
C TYR A 35 1.56 14.66 4.35
N THR A 36 1.19 13.77 3.42
CA THR A 36 0.33 12.60 3.66
C THR A 36 1.14 11.33 3.39
N LEU A 37 1.21 10.42 4.35
CA LEU A 37 2.02 9.21 4.27
C LEU A 37 1.19 7.99 3.79
N PHE A 38 1.54 7.45 2.61
CA PHE A 38 0.91 6.25 2.05
C PHE A 38 1.73 4.96 2.20
N GLU A 39 3.05 5.09 2.41
CA GLU A 39 4.00 3.98 2.47
C GLU A 39 4.03 3.12 1.17
N SER A 40 4.03 3.73 -0.02
CA SER A 40 4.01 2.96 -1.27
C SER A 40 5.29 2.14 -1.46
N GLY A 41 5.13 0.84 -1.74
CA GLY A 41 6.26 -0.06 -1.96
C GLY A 41 6.90 0.13 -3.34
N GLN A 42 8.11 0.69 -3.39
CA GLN A 42 8.90 0.85 -4.63
C GLN A 42 9.19 -0.49 -5.32
N VAL A 43 9.29 -0.47 -6.66
CA VAL A 43 9.62 -1.67 -7.47
C VAL A 43 10.97 -1.49 -8.14
N ARG A 44 11.11 -0.49 -9.03
CA ARG A 44 12.38 -0.16 -9.73
C ARG A 44 12.60 1.35 -9.73
N PRO A 45 12.93 1.95 -8.58
CA PRO A 45 12.95 3.40 -8.45
C PRO A 45 14.23 4.03 -9.02
N LEU A 46 15.15 3.26 -9.61
CA LEU A 46 16.35 3.76 -10.30
C LEU A 46 16.46 3.23 -11.73
N ALA A 47 16.90 4.08 -12.65
CA ALA A 47 17.28 3.68 -14.00
C ALA A 47 18.47 4.49 -14.53
N LEU A 48 19.30 3.85 -15.36
CA LEU A 48 20.32 4.56 -16.16
C LEU A 48 19.74 4.88 -17.54
N SER A 49 20.14 6.02 -18.11
CA SER A 49 19.95 6.23 -19.55
C SER A 49 20.72 5.15 -20.33
N PRO A 50 20.28 4.78 -21.54
CA PRO A 50 20.98 3.77 -22.35
C PRO A 50 22.47 4.06 -22.60
N ASP A 51 22.84 5.34 -22.75
CA ASP A 51 24.24 5.77 -22.87
C ASP A 51 24.98 5.90 -21.52
N ARG A 52 24.30 5.65 -20.40
CA ARG A 52 24.82 5.70 -19.03
C ARG A 52 25.43 7.05 -18.66
N THR A 53 24.93 8.13 -19.26
CA THR A 53 25.29 9.51 -18.93
C THR A 53 24.38 10.11 -17.87
N LEU A 54 23.16 9.56 -17.71
CA LEU A 54 22.19 9.97 -16.71
C LEU A 54 21.84 8.82 -15.76
N LEU A 55 21.65 9.13 -14.49
CA LEU A 55 20.92 8.32 -13.52
C LEU A 55 19.61 9.03 -13.21
N LEU A 56 18.53 8.26 -13.20
CA LEU A 56 17.16 8.70 -13.03
C LEU A 56 16.63 8.04 -11.75
N ALA A 57 16.05 8.83 -10.84
CA ALA A 57 15.51 8.33 -9.59
C ALA A 57 14.07 8.79 -9.36
N ALA A 58 13.19 7.85 -9.04
CA ALA A 58 11.85 8.14 -8.56
C ALA A 58 11.92 8.55 -7.08
N ASN A 59 11.81 9.85 -6.80
CA ASN A 59 11.74 10.37 -5.43
C ASN A 59 10.29 10.28 -4.96
N THR A 60 9.93 9.12 -4.39
CA THR A 60 8.57 8.79 -3.94
C THR A 60 7.95 9.84 -3.03
N PRO A 61 8.59 10.27 -1.92
CA PRO A 61 7.96 11.23 -1.02
C PRO A 61 7.80 12.64 -1.64
N ASP A 62 8.63 13.00 -2.62
CA ASP A 62 8.58 14.32 -3.25
C ASP A 62 7.71 14.38 -4.52
N ASN A 63 7.20 13.24 -4.99
CA ASN A 63 6.42 13.15 -6.25
C ASN A 63 7.20 13.67 -7.48
N ARG A 64 8.51 13.41 -7.52
CA ARG A 64 9.41 13.89 -8.57
C ARG A 64 10.26 12.80 -9.20
N LEU A 65 10.64 13.04 -10.45
CA LEU A 65 11.78 12.39 -11.09
C LEU A 65 13.02 13.25 -10.90
N GLU A 66 14.04 12.69 -10.23
CA GLU A 66 15.35 13.30 -10.04
C GLU A 66 16.30 12.86 -11.15
N ILE A 67 17.05 13.81 -11.72
CA ILE A 67 17.94 13.57 -12.86
C ILE A 67 19.36 13.95 -12.47
N PHE A 68 20.27 12.97 -12.53
CA PHE A 68 21.68 13.15 -12.22
C PHE A 68 22.54 12.91 -13.45
N ARG A 69 23.60 13.70 -13.60
CA ARG A 69 24.71 13.38 -14.49
C ARG A 69 25.63 12.37 -13.84
N VAL A 70 25.93 11.31 -14.57
CA VAL A 70 26.93 10.31 -14.18
C VAL A 70 28.31 10.78 -14.63
N THR A 71 29.23 10.95 -13.67
CA THR A 71 30.62 11.35 -13.92
C THR A 71 31.59 10.27 -13.47
N SER A 72 32.90 10.44 -13.72
CA SER A 72 33.92 9.55 -13.14
C SER A 72 34.03 9.68 -11.63
N GLY A 73 33.68 10.84 -11.07
CA GLY A 73 33.75 11.13 -9.63
C GLY A 73 32.51 10.78 -8.82
N GLY A 74 31.41 10.40 -9.48
CA GLY A 74 30.11 10.13 -8.83
C GLY A 74 28.94 10.77 -9.59
N LEU A 75 27.91 11.16 -8.85
CA LEU A 75 26.69 11.77 -9.37
C LEU A 75 26.71 13.29 -9.15
N SER A 76 26.22 14.04 -10.15
CA SER A 76 25.92 15.48 -10.01
C SER A 76 24.45 15.66 -10.33
N HIS A 77 23.66 16.19 -9.39
CA HIS A 77 22.27 16.55 -9.65
C HIS A 77 22.20 17.58 -10.79
N LEU A 78 21.23 17.43 -11.69
CA LEU A 78 21.01 18.34 -12.82
C LEU A 78 19.71 19.13 -12.68
N SER A 79 18.62 18.45 -12.32
CA SER A 79 17.28 19.00 -12.21
C SER A 79 16.32 17.94 -11.66
N SER A 80 15.13 18.40 -11.27
CA SER A 80 13.97 17.55 -10.97
C SER A 80 12.77 17.95 -11.84
N VAL A 81 11.77 17.09 -11.95
CA VAL A 81 10.48 17.39 -12.62
C VAL A 81 9.34 16.76 -11.85
N SER A 82 8.24 17.49 -11.70
CA SER A 82 7.05 16.98 -11.03
C SER A 82 6.37 15.91 -11.87
N VAL A 83 6.03 14.78 -11.25
CA VAL A 83 5.29 13.67 -11.86
C VAL A 83 3.97 13.44 -11.11
N GLY A 84 3.37 12.24 -11.20
CA GLY A 84 2.23 11.89 -10.35
C GLY A 84 2.66 11.52 -8.93
N LEU A 85 1.68 11.25 -8.08
CA LEU A 85 1.91 10.94 -6.68
C LEU A 85 2.46 9.52 -6.50
N GLU A 86 3.34 9.37 -5.51
CA GLU A 86 3.95 8.11 -5.12
C GLU A 86 4.64 7.40 -6.31
N PRO A 87 5.63 8.01 -6.99
CA PRO A 87 6.36 7.34 -8.06
C PRO A 87 7.15 6.15 -7.52
N VAL A 88 6.96 4.96 -8.11
CA VAL A 88 7.52 3.69 -7.60
C VAL A 88 8.43 2.97 -8.60
N ALA A 89 8.38 3.33 -9.88
CA ALA A 89 9.23 2.78 -10.91
C ALA A 89 9.57 3.81 -11.99
N VAL A 90 10.77 3.69 -12.57
CA VAL A 90 11.24 4.53 -13.67
C VAL A 90 11.94 3.69 -14.74
N ALA A 91 11.69 3.98 -16.01
CA ALA A 91 12.37 3.35 -17.13
C ALA A 91 12.74 4.36 -18.21
N ALA A 92 14.00 4.33 -18.65
CA ALA A 92 14.46 5.09 -19.81
C ALA A 92 14.18 4.30 -21.09
N ARG A 93 13.30 4.82 -21.96
CA ARG A 93 13.06 4.23 -23.28
C ARG A 93 14.25 4.46 -24.20
N ASN A 94 14.81 5.66 -24.15
CA ASN A 94 15.98 6.11 -24.89
C ASN A 94 16.67 7.25 -24.10
N ASN A 95 17.69 7.90 -24.67
CA ASN A 95 18.43 8.99 -23.98
C ASN A 95 17.64 10.31 -23.86
N HIS A 96 16.43 10.37 -24.39
CA HIS A 96 15.60 11.58 -24.48
C HIS A 96 14.21 11.40 -23.87
N GLU A 97 13.81 10.19 -23.50
CA GLU A 97 12.46 9.88 -23.05
C GLU A 97 12.47 8.89 -21.89
N VAL A 98 11.84 9.29 -20.78
CA VAL A 98 11.76 8.55 -19.52
C VAL A 98 10.30 8.39 -19.13
N TRP A 99 9.92 7.21 -18.64
CA TRP A 99 8.57 6.93 -18.18
C TRP A 99 8.60 6.63 -16.68
N VAL A 100 7.72 7.26 -15.92
CA VAL A 100 7.65 7.16 -14.46
C VAL A 100 6.26 6.67 -14.05
N VAL A 101 6.20 5.57 -13.31
CA VAL A 101 4.96 4.97 -12.84
C VAL A 101 4.58 5.57 -11.50
N ASN A 102 3.41 6.19 -11.43
CA ASN A 102 2.89 6.92 -10.28
C ASN A 102 1.79 6.11 -9.61
N HIS A 103 2.10 5.49 -8.47
CA HIS A 103 1.26 4.47 -7.85
C HIS A 103 -0.10 5.00 -7.39
N LEU A 104 -0.12 6.17 -6.73
CA LEU A 104 -1.36 6.74 -6.20
C LEU A 104 -2.17 7.50 -7.26
N SER A 105 -1.49 8.00 -8.30
CA SER A 105 -2.13 8.78 -9.36
C SER A 105 -2.74 7.94 -10.47
N ASP A 106 -2.70 6.62 -10.38
CA ASP A 106 -3.15 5.67 -11.42
C ASP A 106 -2.65 6.03 -12.82
N SER A 107 -1.38 6.43 -12.90
CA SER A 107 -0.84 7.05 -14.09
C SER A 107 0.62 6.74 -14.36
N VAL A 108 1.03 7.04 -15.59
CA VAL A 108 2.44 7.04 -16.01
C VAL A 108 2.78 8.38 -16.62
N SER A 109 3.78 9.07 -16.08
CA SER A 109 4.31 10.32 -16.64
C SER A 109 5.37 10.00 -17.70
N VAL A 110 5.17 10.49 -18.92
CA VAL A 110 6.17 10.46 -19.99
C VAL A 110 6.92 11.78 -19.99
N VAL A 111 8.23 11.72 -19.74
CA VAL A 111 9.11 12.87 -19.54
C VAL A 111 10.09 12.98 -20.70
N ASP A 112 10.14 14.15 -21.33
CA ASP A 112 11.18 14.53 -22.27
C ASP A 112 12.41 15.03 -21.50
N VAL A 113 13.53 14.36 -21.68
CA VAL A 113 14.83 14.66 -21.07
C VAL A 113 15.89 14.99 -22.12
N SER A 114 15.48 15.37 -23.34
CA SER A 114 16.40 15.82 -24.41
C SER A 114 17.33 16.94 -23.94
N PHE A 115 16.82 17.80 -23.07
CA PHE A 115 17.58 18.80 -22.34
C PHE A 115 17.48 18.48 -20.85
N PRO A 116 18.37 17.65 -20.28
CA PRO A 116 18.20 17.08 -18.93
C PRO A 116 18.40 18.09 -17.78
N ARG A 117 18.60 19.38 -18.09
CA ARG A 117 18.50 20.48 -17.11
C ARG A 117 17.11 21.12 -17.09
N TYR A 118 16.33 20.88 -18.13
CA TYR A 118 15.00 21.42 -18.37
C TYR A 118 14.04 20.30 -18.78
N PRO A 119 13.93 19.23 -17.98
CA PRO A 119 13.00 18.14 -18.25
C PRO A 119 11.55 18.64 -18.21
N ARG A 120 10.66 17.92 -18.89
CA ARG A 120 9.22 18.24 -18.86
C ARG A 120 8.36 17.02 -19.08
N VAL A 121 7.25 16.94 -18.35
CA VAL A 121 6.18 15.97 -18.66
C VAL A 121 5.53 16.36 -19.98
N VAL A 122 5.58 15.46 -20.97
CA VAL A 122 4.97 15.67 -22.29
C VAL A 122 3.62 14.98 -22.41
N ARG A 123 3.35 13.99 -21.55
CA ARG A 123 2.12 13.21 -21.50
C ARG A 123 1.95 12.56 -20.12
N THR A 124 0.71 12.50 -19.65
CA THR A 124 0.29 11.59 -18.56
C THR A 124 -0.58 10.51 -19.20
N LEU A 125 -0.22 9.25 -19.00
CA LEU A 125 -1.07 8.11 -19.34
C LEU A 125 -1.93 7.77 -18.13
N LEU A 126 -3.18 7.42 -18.35
CA LEU A 126 -4.08 6.94 -17.29
C LEU A 126 -4.27 5.44 -17.47
N VAL A 127 -4.08 4.70 -16.39
CA VAL A 127 -4.10 3.23 -16.37
C VAL A 127 -4.98 2.74 -15.21
N GLY A 128 -5.13 1.43 -15.03
CA GLY A 128 -5.85 0.89 -13.89
C GLY A 128 -5.21 1.27 -12.54
N ASP A 129 -5.96 1.02 -11.47
CA ASP A 129 -5.59 1.33 -10.08
C ASP A 129 -4.21 0.75 -9.70
N GLU A 130 -3.48 1.50 -8.88
CA GLU A 130 -2.21 1.07 -8.28
C GLU A 130 -1.18 0.55 -9.30
N PRO A 131 -0.75 1.32 -10.32
CA PRO A 131 0.28 0.87 -11.24
C PRO A 131 1.63 0.71 -10.51
N ARG A 132 2.46 -0.26 -10.92
CA ARG A 132 3.67 -0.63 -10.15
C ARG A 132 4.98 -0.70 -10.93
N ASP A 133 4.99 -1.28 -12.13
CA ASP A 133 6.22 -1.47 -12.91
C ASP A 133 6.00 -1.19 -14.41
N ILE A 134 7.10 -0.92 -15.12
CA ILE A 134 7.09 -0.67 -16.55
C ILE A 134 8.32 -1.24 -17.25
N VAL A 135 8.11 -1.90 -18.41
CA VAL A 135 9.20 -2.37 -19.28
C VAL A 135 8.92 -2.13 -20.77
N PHE A 136 9.99 -2.06 -21.57
CA PHE A 136 9.92 -1.93 -23.02
C PHE A 136 10.32 -3.23 -23.75
N ALA A 137 9.43 -3.74 -24.58
CA ALA A 137 9.59 -5.01 -25.30
C ALA A 137 8.90 -5.02 -26.68
N GLY A 138 8.85 -6.18 -27.33
CA GLY A 138 8.28 -6.38 -28.65
C GLY A 138 9.14 -5.84 -29.79
N PRO A 139 8.58 -5.68 -31.01
CA PRO A 139 9.33 -5.26 -32.18
C PRO A 139 10.07 -3.93 -31.95
N GLY A 140 11.40 -3.96 -32.01
CA GLY A 140 12.24 -2.79 -31.75
C GLY A 140 12.11 -2.21 -30.35
N ARG A 141 11.62 -2.99 -29.36
CA ARG A 141 11.30 -2.53 -28.00
C ARG A 141 10.36 -1.32 -27.97
N SER A 142 9.46 -1.25 -28.96
CA SER A 142 8.58 -0.11 -29.17
C SER A 142 7.30 -0.14 -28.32
N ARG A 143 7.05 -1.22 -27.57
CA ARG A 143 5.85 -1.40 -26.74
C ARG A 143 6.19 -1.25 -25.26
N ALA A 144 5.46 -0.40 -24.57
CA ALA A 144 5.53 -0.26 -23.11
C ALA A 144 4.48 -1.17 -22.47
N PHE A 145 4.89 -1.96 -21.47
CA PHE A 145 4.02 -2.83 -20.68
C PHE A 145 3.98 -2.26 -19.26
N VAL A 146 2.79 -2.04 -18.71
CA VAL A 146 2.58 -1.44 -17.37
C VAL A 146 1.68 -2.33 -16.55
N THR A 147 2.10 -2.72 -15.35
CA THR A 147 1.29 -3.53 -14.40
C THR A 147 0.33 -2.65 -13.63
N THR A 148 -0.95 -3.05 -13.57
CA THR A 148 -2.00 -2.40 -12.76
C THR A 148 -2.96 -3.43 -12.17
N ALA A 149 -3.72 -3.04 -11.14
CA ALA A 149 -4.86 -3.85 -10.72
C ALA A 149 -5.96 -3.87 -11.81
N HIS A 150 -6.74 -4.96 -11.85
CA HIS A 150 -7.95 -5.08 -12.69
C HIS A 150 -9.14 -4.33 -12.08
N ARG A 151 -9.00 -3.01 -11.93
CA ARG A 151 -9.98 -2.06 -11.40
C ARG A 151 -9.46 -0.62 -11.58
N GLY A 152 -10.17 0.36 -11.03
CA GLY A 152 -9.76 1.76 -10.98
C GLY A 152 -10.60 2.67 -11.85
N GLN A 153 -10.69 3.95 -11.48
CA GLN A 153 -11.61 4.88 -12.16
C GLN A 153 -11.20 5.23 -13.59
N ASN A 154 -9.97 4.90 -13.98
CA ASN A 154 -9.45 5.11 -15.33
C ASN A 154 -9.53 3.82 -16.20
N ALA A 155 -9.92 2.68 -15.61
CA ALA A 155 -10.03 1.41 -16.33
C ALA A 155 -11.30 1.40 -17.23
N PRO A 156 -11.20 1.02 -18.52
CA PRO A 156 -12.34 1.02 -19.45
C PRO A 156 -13.19 -0.27 -19.35
N LEU A 157 -13.17 -0.94 -18.19
CA LEU A 157 -13.75 -2.27 -18.01
C LEU A 157 -14.51 -2.36 -16.68
N ASP A 158 -15.45 -3.30 -16.61
CA ASP A 158 -16.07 -3.73 -15.36
C ASP A 158 -15.10 -4.67 -14.63
N PRO A 159 -14.64 -4.33 -13.40
CA PRO A 159 -13.72 -5.17 -12.63
C PRO A 159 -14.34 -6.49 -12.16
N GLN A 160 -15.67 -6.66 -12.29
CA GLN A 160 -16.40 -7.87 -11.93
C GLN A 160 -16.05 -8.35 -10.51
N LEU A 161 -16.09 -7.41 -9.55
CA LEU A 161 -15.65 -7.65 -8.17
C LEU A 161 -16.41 -8.80 -7.51
N THR A 162 -17.66 -9.05 -7.88
CA THR A 162 -18.47 -10.13 -7.29
C THR A 162 -18.57 -11.39 -8.14
N THR A 163 -17.74 -11.53 -9.18
CA THR A 163 -17.79 -12.68 -10.11
C THR A 163 -16.66 -13.67 -9.80
N PRO A 164 -16.97 -14.97 -9.58
CA PRO A 164 -15.97 -16.02 -9.39
C PRO A 164 -15.06 -16.22 -10.60
N GLY A 165 -13.84 -16.72 -10.38
CA GLY A 165 -12.95 -17.14 -11.46
C GLY A 165 -12.44 -16.00 -12.36
N VAL A 166 -12.47 -14.75 -11.89
CA VAL A 166 -11.92 -13.59 -12.59
C VAL A 166 -10.49 -13.31 -12.11
N GLY A 167 -9.56 -13.23 -13.05
CA GLY A 167 -8.20 -12.76 -12.78
C GLY A 167 -8.17 -11.27 -12.45
N ARG A 168 -7.29 -10.83 -11.55
CA ARG A 168 -7.27 -9.45 -11.03
C ARG A 168 -5.96 -8.69 -11.31
N ALA A 169 -5.11 -9.25 -12.16
CA ALA A 169 -3.88 -8.61 -12.62
C ALA A 169 -3.97 -8.14 -14.07
N ASP A 170 -3.84 -6.83 -14.31
CA ASP A 170 -3.77 -6.29 -15.66
C ASP A 170 -2.36 -5.88 -16.06
N VAL A 171 -2.02 -6.10 -17.33
CA VAL A 171 -0.88 -5.47 -18.00
C VAL A 171 -1.38 -4.67 -19.19
N TRP A 172 -1.25 -3.36 -19.09
CA TRP A 172 -1.59 -2.40 -20.13
C TRP A 172 -0.44 -2.25 -21.09
N VAL A 173 -0.71 -2.32 -22.40
CA VAL A 173 0.33 -2.23 -23.42
C VAL A 173 0.12 -1.02 -24.30
N PHE A 174 1.10 -0.13 -24.38
CA PHE A 174 1.04 1.07 -25.23
C PHE A 174 2.06 0.99 -26.38
N ASN A 175 1.72 1.62 -27.51
CA ASN A 175 2.73 1.94 -28.52
C ASN A 175 3.48 3.20 -28.07
N ALA A 176 4.67 3.00 -27.51
CA ALA A 176 5.45 4.10 -26.96
C ALA A 176 6.03 5.04 -28.04
N GLY A 177 5.94 4.71 -29.34
CA GLY A 177 6.30 5.62 -30.43
C GLY A 177 5.21 6.62 -30.81
N THR A 178 3.96 6.36 -30.44
CA THR A 178 2.81 7.17 -30.89
C THR A 178 1.96 7.73 -29.75
N VAL A 179 2.01 7.13 -28.55
CA VAL A 179 1.10 7.47 -27.43
C VAL A 179 1.21 8.93 -26.97
N VAL A 180 2.38 9.56 -27.09
CA VAL A 180 2.59 10.96 -26.66
C VAL A 180 1.73 11.95 -27.46
N ASN A 181 1.33 11.60 -28.68
CA ASN A 181 0.51 12.45 -29.56
C ASN A 181 -0.94 11.95 -29.71
N ASP A 182 -1.36 10.99 -28.89
CA ASP A 182 -2.70 10.43 -28.90
C ASP A 182 -3.74 11.46 -28.40
N ALA A 183 -4.87 11.60 -29.11
CA ALA A 183 -5.89 12.60 -28.79
C ALA A 183 -6.81 12.24 -27.60
N SER A 184 -6.77 11.00 -27.13
CA SER A 184 -7.52 10.55 -25.94
C SER A 184 -7.03 11.22 -24.65
N LEU A 185 -7.77 11.04 -23.57
CA LEU A 185 -7.40 11.56 -22.25
C LEU A 185 -6.12 10.90 -21.73
N GLY A 186 -6.13 9.56 -21.57
CA GLY A 186 -5.06 8.78 -20.94
C GLY A 186 -4.14 8.01 -21.88
N GLY A 187 -4.30 8.17 -23.20
CA GLY A 187 -3.58 7.39 -24.21
C GLY A 187 -4.29 6.07 -24.52
N SER A 188 -4.29 5.66 -25.79
CA SER A 188 -4.96 4.42 -26.20
C SER A 188 -4.02 3.20 -26.05
N PRO A 189 -4.36 2.19 -25.24
CA PRO A 189 -3.59 0.96 -25.19
C PRO A 189 -3.79 0.16 -26.49
N LEU A 190 -2.75 -0.56 -26.91
CA LEU A 190 -2.81 -1.60 -27.94
C LEU A 190 -3.66 -2.79 -27.48
N THR A 191 -3.55 -3.14 -26.19
CA THR A 191 -4.30 -4.19 -25.53
C THR A 191 -4.16 -4.04 -24.01
N ILE A 192 -5.11 -4.59 -23.27
CA ILE A 192 -5.03 -4.81 -21.83
C ILE A 192 -5.12 -6.33 -21.64
N LEU A 193 -4.13 -6.91 -20.96
CA LEU A 193 -4.05 -8.35 -20.70
C LEU A 193 -4.40 -8.62 -19.25
N THR A 194 -5.42 -9.44 -18.99
CA THR A 194 -5.82 -9.83 -17.64
C THR A 194 -5.30 -11.23 -17.32
N PHE A 195 -4.65 -11.37 -16.16
CA PHE A 195 -4.03 -12.60 -15.68
C PHE A 195 -4.73 -13.14 -14.44
N PHE A 196 -4.78 -14.48 -14.35
CA PHE A 196 -5.45 -15.20 -13.28
C PHE A 196 -4.60 -15.26 -12.00
N THR A 197 -4.45 -14.11 -11.35
CA THR A 197 -3.76 -13.91 -10.07
C THR A 197 -4.28 -12.61 -9.43
N ASP A 198 -3.82 -12.28 -8.23
CA ASP A 198 -4.05 -10.98 -7.60
C ASP A 198 -3.27 -9.85 -8.30
N THR A 199 -3.42 -8.60 -7.86
CA THR A 199 -2.78 -7.42 -8.44
C THR A 199 -1.31 -7.68 -8.81
N PRO A 200 -0.85 -7.29 -10.00
CA PRO A 200 0.50 -7.61 -10.44
C PRO A 200 1.48 -6.61 -9.82
N ARG A 201 2.75 -7.00 -9.74
CA ARG A 201 3.82 -6.11 -9.27
C ARG A 201 4.86 -5.88 -10.33
N ALA A 202 5.69 -6.89 -10.59
CA ALA A 202 6.91 -6.73 -11.37
C ALA A 202 6.80 -7.27 -12.79
N LEU A 203 7.61 -6.69 -13.69
CA LEU A 203 7.76 -7.09 -15.08
C LEU A 203 9.22 -7.38 -15.41
N ALA A 204 9.51 -8.42 -16.20
CA ALA A 204 10.87 -8.64 -16.72
C ALA A 204 10.84 -8.97 -18.21
N VAL A 205 11.92 -8.70 -18.95
CA VAL A 205 11.96 -8.87 -20.41
C VAL A 205 13.07 -9.84 -20.80
N SER A 206 12.77 -10.75 -21.73
CA SER A 206 13.79 -11.61 -22.32
C SER A 206 14.87 -10.78 -23.05
N PRO A 207 16.11 -11.30 -23.19
CA PRO A 207 17.21 -10.52 -23.79
C PRO A 207 16.91 -10.05 -25.22
N ASP A 208 16.20 -10.86 -25.99
CA ASP A 208 15.75 -10.55 -27.36
C ASP A 208 14.54 -9.62 -27.44
N GLY A 209 13.90 -9.30 -26.30
CA GLY A 209 12.68 -8.48 -26.24
C GLY A 209 11.40 -9.20 -26.67
N ALA A 210 11.47 -10.50 -26.97
CA ALA A 210 10.33 -11.25 -27.51
C ALA A 210 9.31 -11.68 -26.45
N SER A 211 9.73 -11.78 -25.18
CA SER A 211 8.88 -12.19 -24.07
C SER A 211 8.90 -11.19 -22.93
N VAL A 212 7.74 -10.96 -22.33
CA VAL A 212 7.60 -10.23 -21.07
C VAL A 212 7.07 -11.20 -20.03
N TYR A 213 7.67 -11.20 -18.85
CA TYR A 213 7.20 -11.93 -17.67
C TYR A 213 6.47 -10.96 -16.76
N ALA A 214 5.32 -11.35 -16.22
CA ALA A 214 4.55 -10.55 -15.26
C ALA A 214 4.27 -11.34 -13.99
N ALA A 215 4.62 -10.81 -12.82
CA ALA A 215 4.39 -11.45 -11.53
C ALA A 215 3.13 -10.89 -10.86
N GLY A 216 2.27 -11.78 -10.34
CA GLY A 216 1.32 -11.43 -9.29
C GLY A 216 2.05 -10.93 -8.04
N PHE A 217 1.43 -10.10 -7.22
CA PHE A 217 2.05 -9.62 -5.98
C PHE A 217 1.74 -10.56 -4.81
N HIS A 218 0.45 -10.72 -4.49
CA HIS A 218 -0.04 -11.56 -3.39
C HIS A 218 -0.57 -12.86 -4.00
N THR A 219 0.33 -13.80 -4.29
CA THR A 219 -0.03 -15.06 -4.96
C THR A 219 -0.47 -16.14 -3.97
N GLY A 220 -0.13 -15.97 -2.68
CA GLY A 220 -0.50 -16.88 -1.60
C GLY A 220 0.38 -18.12 -1.56
N ASN A 221 0.02 -19.09 -0.72
CA ASN A 221 0.78 -20.33 -0.53
C ASN A 221 -0.13 -21.56 -0.47
N ARG A 222 -1.22 -21.52 -1.24
CA ARG A 222 -2.25 -22.58 -1.33
C ARG A 222 -2.92 -22.91 0.00
N THR A 223 -3.08 -21.92 0.87
CA THR A 223 -3.83 -22.07 2.13
C THR A 223 -5.21 -21.43 2.04
N THR A 224 -6.14 -21.96 2.82
CA THR A 224 -7.48 -21.42 3.07
C THR A 224 -7.90 -21.78 4.51
N ALA A 225 -9.09 -21.37 4.94
CA ALA A 225 -9.66 -21.74 6.22
C ALA A 225 -11.00 -22.45 6.07
N VAL A 226 -11.20 -23.48 6.91
CA VAL A 226 -12.46 -24.21 7.07
C VAL A 226 -13.25 -23.58 8.21
N HIS A 227 -14.54 -23.34 7.98
CA HIS A 227 -15.44 -22.71 8.94
C HIS A 227 -15.58 -23.53 10.23
N ARG A 228 -15.53 -22.88 11.40
CA ARG A 228 -15.52 -23.53 12.74
C ARG A 228 -16.56 -24.64 12.95
N VAL A 229 -17.78 -24.49 12.44
CA VAL A 229 -18.87 -25.49 12.61
C VAL A 229 -18.49 -26.80 11.93
N LEU A 230 -17.93 -26.71 10.72
CA LEU A 230 -17.46 -27.87 9.96
C LEU A 230 -16.24 -28.48 10.62
N VAL A 231 -15.39 -27.67 11.25
CA VAL A 231 -14.27 -28.17 12.06
C VAL A 231 -14.77 -29.00 13.24
N GLU A 232 -15.79 -28.54 13.97
CA GLU A 232 -16.40 -29.28 15.07
C GLU A 232 -17.02 -30.60 14.61
N GLU A 233 -17.73 -30.59 13.48
CA GLU A 233 -18.33 -31.78 12.85
C GLU A 233 -17.26 -32.76 12.34
N GLY A 234 -16.14 -32.23 11.82
CA GLY A 234 -14.98 -32.95 11.29
C GLY A 234 -13.99 -33.47 12.32
N GLY A 235 -14.38 -33.55 13.60
CA GLY A 235 -13.55 -34.11 14.67
C GLY A 235 -12.65 -33.11 15.40
N GLY A 236 -12.92 -31.81 15.25
CA GLY A 236 -12.33 -30.73 16.04
C GLY A 236 -10.93 -30.28 15.59
N LEU A 237 -10.39 -29.30 16.32
CA LEU A 237 -9.07 -28.70 16.06
C LEU A 237 -7.91 -29.67 16.37
N PRO A 238 -6.75 -29.51 15.70
CA PRO A 238 -5.53 -30.19 16.10
C PRO A 238 -5.05 -29.74 17.49
N PRO A 239 -4.43 -30.64 18.31
CA PRO A 239 -3.85 -30.28 19.60
C PRO A 239 -2.79 -29.17 19.52
N PRO A 240 -2.48 -28.49 20.64
CA PRO A 240 -3.12 -28.59 21.95
C PRO A 240 -4.57 -28.04 21.97
N LEU A 241 -5.42 -28.62 22.83
CA LEU A 241 -6.83 -28.21 23.00
C LEU A 241 -7.08 -27.37 24.26
N THR A 242 -6.03 -27.13 25.05
CA THR A 242 -6.06 -26.30 26.25
C THR A 242 -4.85 -25.38 26.26
N ASN A 243 -4.88 -24.32 27.08
CA ASN A 243 -3.65 -23.61 27.43
C ASN A 243 -2.88 -24.38 28.52
N PHE A 244 -1.74 -23.82 28.93
CA PHE A 244 -0.88 -24.40 29.97
C PHE A 244 -1.55 -24.55 31.35
N LEU A 245 -2.69 -23.89 31.58
CA LEU A 245 -3.51 -24.00 32.80
C LEU A 245 -4.67 -24.99 32.68
N GLY A 246 -4.83 -25.64 31.53
CA GLY A 246 -5.94 -26.56 31.26
C GLY A 246 -7.25 -25.88 30.87
N GLU A 247 -7.23 -24.57 30.58
CA GLU A 247 -8.41 -23.87 30.06
C GLU A 247 -8.62 -24.26 28.58
N PRO A 248 -9.84 -24.65 28.18
CA PRO A 248 -10.11 -25.13 26.83
C PRO A 248 -9.95 -24.04 25.77
N GLN A 249 -9.51 -24.43 24.58
CA GLN A 249 -9.53 -23.60 23.39
C GLN A 249 -10.99 -23.31 22.96
N PRO A 250 -11.32 -22.07 22.54
CA PRO A 250 -12.59 -21.77 21.88
C PRO A 250 -12.79 -22.57 20.59
N ALA A 251 -14.04 -22.74 20.17
CA ALA A 251 -14.34 -23.23 18.83
C ALA A 251 -13.93 -22.19 17.79
N THR A 252 -12.99 -22.54 16.90
CA THR A 252 -12.47 -21.63 15.88
C THR A 252 -12.38 -22.33 14.53
N SER A 253 -12.24 -21.53 13.46
CA SER A 253 -11.91 -22.02 12.12
C SER A 253 -10.52 -22.67 12.10
N LEU A 254 -10.20 -23.38 11.02
CA LEU A 254 -8.95 -24.14 10.87
C LEU A 254 -8.30 -23.82 9.52
N ILE A 255 -7.02 -23.46 9.53
CA ILE A 255 -6.24 -23.29 8.29
C ILE A 255 -5.89 -24.67 7.73
N VAL A 256 -6.12 -24.85 6.43
CA VAL A 256 -5.75 -26.03 5.65
C VAL A 256 -4.92 -25.60 4.44
N ARG A 257 -4.07 -26.49 3.93
CA ARG A 257 -3.22 -26.27 2.77
C ARG A 257 -3.41 -27.39 1.75
N HIS A 258 -3.44 -27.04 0.47
CA HIS A 258 -3.43 -28.02 -0.61
C HIS A 258 -2.01 -28.60 -0.79
N ASP A 259 -1.83 -29.90 -0.58
CA ASP A 259 -0.52 -30.57 -0.65
C ASP A 259 -0.13 -31.04 -2.06
N GLY A 260 -1.06 -30.99 -3.02
CA GLY A 260 -0.90 -31.48 -4.38
C GLY A 260 -2.02 -32.43 -4.79
N ASP A 261 -2.57 -33.16 -3.82
CA ASP A 261 -3.67 -34.11 -4.00
C ASP A 261 -4.88 -33.78 -3.11
N HIS A 262 -4.63 -33.29 -1.89
CA HIS A 262 -5.65 -33.07 -0.86
C HIS A 262 -5.48 -31.73 -0.13
N TRP A 263 -6.57 -31.21 0.40
CA TRP A 263 -6.58 -30.17 1.41
C TRP A 263 -6.35 -30.78 2.78
N VAL A 264 -5.23 -30.44 3.42
CA VAL A 264 -4.83 -31.03 4.69
C VAL A 264 -4.57 -29.98 5.77
N ASP A 265 -4.91 -30.31 7.01
CA ASP A 265 -4.48 -29.53 8.17
C ASP A 265 -3.05 -29.89 8.60
N ILE A 266 -2.55 -29.22 9.65
CA ILE A 266 -1.21 -29.46 10.19
C ILE A 266 -0.99 -30.90 10.72
N ALA A 267 -2.06 -31.62 11.05
CA ALA A 267 -1.99 -33.02 11.47
C ALA A 267 -2.07 -34.00 10.28
N GLY A 268 -2.19 -33.49 9.04
CA GLY A 268 -2.35 -34.30 7.83
C GLY A 268 -3.76 -34.87 7.64
N ARG A 269 -4.77 -34.36 8.37
CA ARG A 269 -6.17 -34.77 8.15
C ARG A 269 -6.72 -34.08 6.90
N THR A 270 -7.46 -34.81 6.09
CA THR A 270 -8.07 -34.31 4.84
C THR A 270 -9.38 -33.55 5.09
N TRP A 271 -9.58 -32.48 4.33
CA TRP A 271 -10.73 -31.56 4.40
C TRP A 271 -11.30 -31.22 3.01
N ASP A 272 -11.12 -32.09 2.02
CA ASP A 272 -11.48 -31.83 0.60
C ASP A 272 -12.95 -31.43 0.41
N ASP A 273 -13.87 -32.08 1.14
CA ASP A 273 -15.31 -31.84 1.04
C ASP A 273 -15.72 -30.45 1.59
N GLU A 274 -14.83 -29.79 2.35
CA GLU A 274 -15.11 -28.49 2.98
C GLU A 274 -14.53 -27.31 2.21
N VAL A 275 -13.73 -27.56 1.16
CA VAL A 275 -13.12 -26.53 0.31
C VAL A 275 -13.74 -26.55 -1.08
N MET A 276 -14.61 -25.58 -1.35
CA MET A 276 -15.43 -25.54 -2.57
C MET A 276 -14.77 -24.82 -3.75
N PHE A 277 -13.44 -24.88 -3.86
CA PHE A 277 -12.68 -24.27 -4.95
C PHE A 277 -11.27 -24.86 -5.09
N SER A 278 -10.60 -24.54 -6.20
CA SER A 278 -9.17 -24.82 -6.44
C SER A 278 -8.32 -23.56 -6.31
N LEU A 279 -7.08 -23.71 -5.81
CA LEU A 279 -6.05 -22.66 -5.86
C LEU A 279 -4.91 -23.09 -6.79
N PRO A 280 -4.97 -22.75 -8.09
CA PRO A 280 -3.96 -23.18 -9.06
C PRO A 280 -2.60 -22.49 -8.88
N ASP A 281 -2.51 -21.44 -8.06
CA ASP A 281 -1.24 -20.82 -7.65
C ASP A 281 -0.41 -20.34 -8.85
N LYS A 282 -1.05 -19.61 -9.77
CA LYS A 282 -0.40 -19.06 -10.97
C LYS A 282 0.28 -17.74 -10.61
N ASP A 283 1.61 -17.75 -10.62
CA ASP A 283 2.39 -16.67 -10.00
C ASP A 283 3.03 -15.74 -11.03
N VAL A 284 3.69 -16.32 -12.03
CA VAL A 284 4.44 -15.56 -13.04
C VAL A 284 3.96 -15.95 -14.42
N PHE A 285 3.44 -14.98 -15.17
CA PHE A 285 2.82 -15.14 -16.48
C PHE A 285 3.82 -14.81 -17.60
N VAL A 286 3.70 -15.49 -18.74
CA VAL A 286 4.58 -15.30 -19.91
C VAL A 286 3.79 -14.72 -21.08
N ILE A 287 4.19 -13.53 -21.52
CA ILE A 287 3.57 -12.77 -22.59
C ILE A 287 4.43 -12.87 -23.85
N ASP A 288 3.81 -13.22 -24.98
CA ASP A 288 4.40 -13.03 -26.31
C ASP A 288 4.31 -11.54 -26.69
N ALA A 289 5.44 -10.85 -26.55
CA ALA A 289 5.54 -9.43 -26.84
C ALA A 289 5.64 -9.13 -28.34
N MET A 290 5.83 -10.14 -29.18
CA MET A 290 5.93 -10.01 -30.64
C MET A 290 4.57 -10.17 -31.33
N ALA A 291 3.62 -10.89 -30.72
CA ALA A 291 2.24 -11.00 -31.20
C ALA A 291 1.59 -9.61 -31.40
N THR A 292 0.66 -9.50 -32.35
CA THR A 292 -0.03 -8.23 -32.63
C THR A 292 -1.55 -8.41 -32.55
N PRO A 293 -2.22 -7.93 -31.49
CA PRO A 293 -1.63 -7.37 -30.26
C PRO A 293 -0.87 -8.43 -29.43
N PRO A 294 -0.01 -8.01 -28.46
CA PRO A 294 0.59 -8.93 -27.49
C PRO A 294 -0.44 -9.79 -26.78
N ARG A 295 -0.04 -10.98 -26.35
CA ARG A 295 -0.94 -11.94 -25.67
C ARG A 295 -0.18 -12.86 -24.75
N GLN A 296 -0.84 -13.38 -23.71
CA GLN A 296 -0.29 -14.48 -22.92
C GLN A 296 0.00 -15.69 -23.83
N ARG A 297 1.09 -16.41 -23.57
CA ARG A 297 1.34 -17.70 -24.21
C ARG A 297 0.28 -18.72 -23.77
N PRO A 298 -0.18 -19.61 -24.66
CA PRO A 298 -1.23 -20.57 -24.32
C PRO A 298 -0.72 -21.72 -23.45
N GLY A 299 -1.63 -22.31 -22.67
CA GLY A 299 -1.37 -23.53 -21.90
C GLY A 299 -0.33 -23.37 -20.80
N SER A 300 0.37 -24.46 -20.47
CA SER A 300 1.40 -24.50 -19.42
C SER A 300 2.65 -23.67 -19.71
N ALA A 301 2.86 -23.24 -20.96
CA ALA A 301 3.92 -22.30 -21.32
C ALA A 301 3.58 -20.84 -20.96
N GLY A 302 2.35 -20.59 -20.51
CA GLY A 302 1.81 -19.27 -20.20
C GLY A 302 2.05 -18.79 -18.78
N TYR A 303 2.49 -19.66 -17.86
CA TYR A 303 2.71 -19.29 -16.46
C TYR A 303 3.63 -20.28 -15.72
N PHE A 304 4.11 -19.86 -14.55
CA PHE A 304 4.78 -20.68 -13.53
C PHE A 304 3.94 -20.69 -12.24
N THR A 305 4.08 -21.74 -11.45
CA THR A 305 3.40 -21.92 -10.15
C THR A 305 4.42 -22.28 -9.07
N GLY A 306 4.07 -22.09 -7.79
CA GLY A 306 4.93 -22.39 -6.64
C GLY A 306 6.17 -21.50 -6.57
N VAL A 307 6.04 -20.22 -6.93
CA VAL A 307 7.15 -19.25 -6.96
C VAL A 307 7.42 -18.65 -5.59
N GLY A 308 6.38 -18.37 -4.81
CA GLY A 308 6.43 -17.79 -3.46
C GLY A 308 5.06 -17.23 -3.05
N THR A 309 4.98 -16.65 -1.86
CA THR A 309 3.75 -16.04 -1.32
C THR A 309 3.59 -14.57 -1.71
N ILE A 310 4.64 -13.79 -1.48
CA ILE A 310 4.71 -12.37 -1.84
C ILE A 310 5.87 -12.20 -2.81
N LEU A 311 5.58 -11.82 -4.05
CA LEU A 311 6.59 -11.65 -5.11
C LEU A 311 6.91 -10.16 -5.27
N TYR A 312 8.14 -9.78 -4.95
CA TYR A 312 8.57 -8.37 -4.91
C TYR A 312 9.04 -7.84 -6.26
N ASN A 313 9.97 -8.56 -6.93
CA ASN A 313 10.58 -8.11 -8.17
C ASN A 313 11.06 -9.30 -9.03
N MET A 314 11.39 -9.03 -10.30
CA MET A 314 11.95 -10.00 -11.25
C MET A 314 13.12 -9.45 -12.05
N VAL A 315 14.07 -10.29 -12.45
CA VAL A 315 15.10 -9.94 -13.43
C VAL A 315 15.43 -11.15 -14.30
N VAL A 316 15.78 -10.94 -15.57
CA VAL A 316 16.19 -12.01 -16.48
C VAL A 316 17.71 -12.02 -16.60
N ASN A 317 18.34 -13.19 -16.43
CA ASN A 317 19.75 -13.36 -16.69
C ASN A 317 20.02 -13.23 -18.21
N PRO A 318 20.84 -12.25 -18.63
CA PRO A 318 21.04 -11.96 -20.06
C PRO A 318 21.80 -13.06 -20.81
N ALA A 319 22.58 -13.90 -20.11
CA ALA A 319 23.41 -14.92 -20.73
C ALA A 319 22.66 -16.24 -20.97
N ASN A 320 21.73 -16.62 -20.08
CA ASN A 320 21.06 -17.91 -20.15
C ASN A 320 19.52 -17.82 -20.23
N GLY A 321 18.93 -16.63 -20.07
CA GLY A 321 17.49 -16.39 -20.18
C GLY A 321 16.64 -16.89 -19.01
N LYS A 322 17.24 -17.39 -17.92
CA LYS A 322 16.50 -17.73 -16.69
C LYS A 322 15.98 -16.47 -16.01
N VAL A 323 14.84 -16.58 -15.36
CA VAL A 323 14.23 -15.47 -14.60
C VAL A 323 14.49 -15.69 -13.11
N TYR A 324 14.91 -14.67 -12.40
CA TYR A 324 15.01 -14.67 -10.94
C TYR A 324 13.89 -13.83 -10.37
N VAL A 325 13.20 -14.36 -9.37
CA VAL A 325 12.06 -13.71 -8.70
C VAL A 325 12.37 -13.55 -7.23
N SER A 326 12.47 -12.31 -6.75
CA SER A 326 12.61 -12.04 -5.32
C SER A 326 11.25 -12.18 -4.64
N ASN A 327 11.20 -12.96 -3.55
CA ASN A 327 9.95 -13.27 -2.87
C ASN A 327 10.14 -13.62 -1.40
N THR A 328 9.03 -13.74 -0.67
CA THR A 328 8.96 -14.43 0.62
C THR A 328 7.97 -15.59 0.55
N GLU A 329 8.22 -16.62 1.35
CA GLU A 329 7.28 -17.71 1.62
C GLU A 329 6.75 -17.64 3.05
N ALA A 330 5.44 -17.74 3.22
CA ALA A 330 4.78 -17.73 4.52
C ALA A 330 4.56 -19.15 5.08
N PHE A 331 4.67 -19.30 6.40
CA PHE A 331 4.42 -20.56 7.13
C PHE A 331 3.14 -20.49 7.98
N ASN A 332 2.04 -20.00 7.40
CA ASN A 332 0.78 -19.76 8.13
C ASN A 332 -0.05 -21.01 8.48
N LEU A 333 0.36 -22.21 8.03
CA LEU A 333 -0.21 -23.48 8.51
C LEU A 333 0.29 -23.82 9.93
N GLU A 334 1.49 -23.34 10.28
CA GLU A 334 2.10 -23.56 11.59
C GLU A 334 1.39 -22.74 12.67
N ARG A 335 1.24 -23.38 13.84
CA ARG A 335 0.58 -22.86 15.03
C ARG A 335 1.57 -23.07 16.17
N PHE A 336 1.82 -22.15 17.09
CA PHE A 336 1.19 -20.88 17.45
C PHE A 336 2.26 -19.78 17.54
N GLU A 337 1.93 -18.55 17.96
CA GLU A 337 2.97 -17.60 18.40
C GLU A 337 3.47 -17.94 19.82
N GLY A 338 4.55 -17.29 20.26
CA GLY A 338 5.08 -17.43 21.62
C GLY A 338 6.20 -18.47 21.75
N PRO A 339 6.57 -18.87 22.98
CA PRO A 339 7.70 -19.75 23.19
C PRO A 339 7.45 -21.21 22.77
N GLY A 340 6.19 -21.63 22.59
CA GLY A 340 5.83 -22.99 22.21
C GLY A 340 6.18 -24.02 23.28
N THR A 341 6.34 -23.60 24.54
CA THR A 341 6.80 -24.50 25.62
C THR A 341 5.76 -25.55 25.96
N PHE A 342 4.49 -25.15 25.97
CA PHE A 342 3.35 -26.03 26.15
C PHE A 342 2.89 -26.67 24.83
N ALA A 343 2.90 -25.91 23.73
CA ALA A 343 2.43 -26.40 22.43
C ALA A 343 3.35 -27.45 21.80
N GLY A 344 4.66 -27.37 22.06
CA GLY A 344 5.68 -28.16 21.37
C GLY A 344 6.04 -27.64 19.96
N SER A 345 5.33 -26.64 19.45
CA SER A 345 5.58 -25.98 18.15
C SER A 345 5.31 -24.47 18.26
N SER A 346 5.98 -23.69 17.40
CA SER A 346 5.70 -22.26 17.24
C SER A 346 6.24 -21.71 15.93
N VAL A 347 5.58 -20.66 15.41
CA VAL A 347 6.09 -19.82 14.30
C VAL A 347 7.13 -18.79 14.75
N ARG A 348 7.42 -18.69 16.05
CA ARG A 348 8.32 -17.67 16.61
C ARG A 348 9.70 -17.71 15.94
N GLY A 349 10.05 -16.63 15.26
CA GLY A 349 11.33 -16.48 14.56
C GLY A 349 11.41 -17.22 13.21
N HIS A 350 10.34 -17.88 12.75
CA HIS A 350 10.30 -18.60 11.47
C HIS A 350 8.93 -18.47 10.79
N LEU A 351 8.35 -17.26 10.78
CA LEU A 351 7.07 -17.01 10.11
C LEU A 351 7.20 -16.94 8.58
N HIS A 352 8.36 -16.49 8.08
CA HIS A 352 8.61 -16.29 6.66
C HIS A 352 10.04 -16.66 6.29
N GLU A 353 10.24 -17.07 5.05
CA GLU A 353 11.57 -17.22 4.46
C GLU A 353 11.76 -16.26 3.29
N SER A 354 12.82 -15.45 3.33
CA SER A 354 13.26 -14.65 2.19
C SER A 354 13.93 -15.54 1.13
N ARG A 355 13.50 -15.39 -0.13
CA ARG A 355 13.87 -16.28 -1.24
C ARG A 355 14.23 -15.53 -2.52
N ILE A 356 15.00 -16.21 -3.36
CA ILE A 356 15.03 -15.95 -4.80
C ILE A 356 14.60 -17.24 -5.51
N THR A 357 13.53 -17.18 -6.28
CA THR A 357 13.07 -18.32 -7.06
C THR A 357 13.60 -18.23 -8.49
N VAL A 358 14.22 -19.31 -8.96
CA VAL A 358 14.78 -19.40 -10.31
C VAL A 358 13.78 -20.08 -11.23
N LEU A 359 13.37 -19.39 -12.30
CA LEU A 359 12.48 -19.92 -13.33
C LEU A 359 13.28 -20.31 -14.58
N GLY A 360 13.06 -21.54 -15.06
CA GLY A 360 13.69 -22.04 -16.27
C GLY A 360 13.26 -23.46 -16.60
N GLY A 361 13.21 -23.81 -17.88
CA GLY A 361 12.80 -25.17 -18.31
C GLY A 361 11.38 -25.56 -17.90
N GLY A 362 10.49 -24.59 -17.64
CA GLY A 362 9.13 -24.82 -17.16
C GLY A 362 9.00 -25.10 -15.66
N ALA A 363 10.09 -24.99 -14.88
CA ALA A 363 10.08 -25.20 -13.43
C ALA A 363 10.32 -23.89 -12.67
N ALA A 364 9.76 -23.82 -11.46
CA ALA A 364 10.10 -22.83 -10.43
C ALA A 364 10.96 -23.51 -9.36
N LEU A 365 12.14 -22.94 -9.08
CA LEU A 365 13.12 -23.52 -8.18
C LEU A 365 13.46 -22.51 -7.06
N PRO A 366 12.76 -22.54 -5.91
CA PRO A 366 12.97 -21.59 -4.81
C PRO A 366 14.34 -21.78 -4.14
N ARG A 367 14.96 -20.67 -3.73
CA ARG A 367 16.26 -20.63 -3.05
C ARG A 367 16.12 -19.83 -1.75
N HIS A 368 16.10 -20.51 -0.61
CA HIS A 368 16.09 -19.86 0.70
C HIS A 368 17.41 -19.10 0.90
N LEU A 369 17.35 -17.79 1.18
CA LEU A 369 18.53 -16.93 1.26
C LEU A 369 19.31 -17.10 2.57
N ASN A 370 18.66 -17.56 3.64
CA ASN A 370 19.22 -17.57 4.99
C ASN A 370 19.41 -19.00 5.54
N LYS A 371 19.88 -19.93 4.70
CA LYS A 371 20.08 -21.35 5.06
C LYS A 371 21.08 -21.62 6.18
N HIS A 372 21.77 -20.58 6.64
CA HIS A 372 22.67 -20.67 7.78
C HIS A 372 21.93 -20.63 9.13
N ILE A 373 20.66 -20.22 9.15
CA ILE A 373 19.84 -20.13 10.36
C ILE A 373 19.45 -21.53 10.84
N ASP A 374 19.60 -21.77 12.14
CA ASP A 374 18.98 -22.91 12.83
C ASP A 374 17.70 -22.45 13.54
N TYR A 375 16.56 -22.60 12.85
CA TYR A 375 15.24 -22.21 13.38
C TYR A 375 14.77 -23.06 14.58
N SER A 376 15.49 -24.13 14.93
CA SER A 376 15.22 -24.86 16.19
C SER A 376 15.77 -24.13 17.42
N THR A 377 16.59 -23.09 17.22
CA THR A 377 17.22 -22.31 18.28
C THR A 377 16.70 -20.87 18.29
N CYS A 378 16.22 -20.40 19.44
CA CYS A 378 15.87 -19.00 19.65
C CYS A 378 16.17 -18.65 21.12
N CYS A 379 16.55 -17.43 21.50
CA CYS A 379 16.72 -16.22 20.69
C CYS A 379 18.00 -15.51 21.16
N ALA A 380 18.99 -15.36 20.28
CA ALA A 380 20.26 -14.74 20.64
C ALA A 380 20.13 -13.21 20.76
N PRO A 381 20.85 -12.53 21.70
CA PRO A 381 20.88 -11.08 21.77
C PRO A 381 21.24 -10.44 20.42
N VAL A 382 20.53 -9.40 20.00
CA VAL A 382 20.85 -8.66 18.77
C VAL A 382 21.62 -7.37 19.08
N PRO A 383 22.60 -6.98 18.24
CA PRO A 383 23.05 -7.70 17.03
C PRO A 383 23.86 -8.96 17.36
N ASN A 384 23.80 -9.99 16.50
CA ASN A 384 24.62 -11.20 16.62
C ASN A 384 25.20 -11.65 15.27
N ALA A 385 26.13 -12.60 15.33
CA ALA A 385 26.85 -13.08 14.14
C ALA A 385 25.96 -13.84 13.13
N GLU A 386 24.82 -14.38 13.55
CA GLU A 386 23.86 -15.03 12.66
C GLU A 386 23.01 -13.99 11.93
N SER A 387 22.39 -13.06 12.67
CA SER A 387 21.57 -11.98 12.13
C SER A 387 22.33 -11.12 11.13
N GLU A 388 23.62 -10.90 11.35
CA GLU A 388 24.46 -10.14 10.43
C GLU A 388 24.64 -10.82 9.05
N LYS A 389 24.45 -12.13 8.93
CA LYS A 389 24.54 -12.82 7.63
C LYS A 389 23.22 -12.86 6.87
N SER A 390 22.12 -12.51 7.52
CA SER A 390 20.78 -12.65 6.97
C SER A 390 20.43 -11.53 5.99
N LEU A 391 19.58 -11.87 5.02
CA LEU A 391 18.97 -10.98 4.05
C LEU A 391 17.45 -11.11 4.16
N ALA A 392 16.77 -10.00 4.39
CA ALA A 392 15.33 -9.90 4.58
C ALA A 392 14.70 -8.97 3.55
N THR A 393 13.45 -9.28 3.17
CA THR A 393 12.63 -8.49 2.23
C THR A 393 13.41 -8.16 0.94
N PRO A 394 13.77 -9.16 0.13
CA PRO A 394 14.51 -8.94 -1.10
C PRO A 394 13.62 -8.20 -2.10
N LEU A 395 14.02 -6.99 -2.53
CA LEU A 395 13.29 -6.16 -3.49
C LEU A 395 13.96 -6.21 -4.86
N ASP A 396 14.49 -5.08 -5.34
CA ASP A 396 15.06 -4.95 -6.67
C ASP A 396 16.36 -5.73 -6.87
N MET A 397 16.63 -6.08 -8.12
CA MET A 397 17.69 -6.98 -8.53
C MET A 397 18.36 -6.52 -9.83
N ALA A 398 19.69 -6.66 -9.89
CA ALA A 398 20.47 -6.35 -11.09
C ALA A 398 21.45 -7.48 -11.42
N VAL A 399 21.49 -7.90 -12.70
CA VAL A 399 22.40 -8.98 -13.18
C VAL A 399 23.49 -8.37 -14.05
N THR A 400 24.72 -8.88 -13.94
CA THR A 400 25.82 -8.49 -14.82
C THR A 400 25.54 -8.89 -16.28
N SER A 401 26.09 -8.13 -17.23
CA SER A 401 25.94 -8.39 -18.67
C SER A 401 26.41 -9.77 -19.13
N ASP A 402 27.38 -10.37 -18.43
CA ASP A 402 27.86 -11.73 -18.68
C ASP A 402 27.01 -12.82 -17.98
N GLY A 403 26.01 -12.41 -17.20
CA GLY A 403 25.12 -13.28 -16.46
C GLY A 403 25.74 -13.96 -15.25
N SER A 404 26.96 -13.61 -14.82
CA SER A 404 27.70 -14.34 -13.77
C SER A 404 27.37 -13.89 -12.34
N LYS A 405 26.89 -12.65 -12.13
CA LYS A 405 26.56 -12.12 -10.80
C LYS A 405 25.19 -11.48 -10.75
N LEU A 406 24.51 -11.71 -9.63
CA LEU A 406 23.24 -11.08 -9.27
C LEU A 406 23.44 -10.22 -8.01
N TYR A 407 23.03 -8.96 -8.07
CA TYR A 407 22.92 -8.04 -6.94
C TYR A 407 21.46 -7.96 -6.51
N VAL A 408 21.21 -7.98 -5.20
CA VAL A 408 19.85 -8.04 -4.61
C VAL A 408 19.75 -7.02 -3.50
N ALA A 409 18.81 -6.09 -3.60
CA ALA A 409 18.50 -5.14 -2.53
C ALA A 409 17.77 -5.88 -1.41
N ALA A 410 18.41 -6.07 -0.26
CA ALA A 410 17.80 -6.67 0.93
C ALA A 410 17.30 -5.54 1.84
N PHE A 411 16.08 -5.09 1.56
CA PHE A 411 15.47 -3.90 2.16
C PHE A 411 15.47 -3.97 3.69
N GLY A 412 15.05 -5.11 4.24
CA GLY A 412 14.98 -5.32 5.70
C GLY A 412 16.33 -5.55 6.37
N SER A 413 17.44 -5.63 5.63
CA SER A 413 18.76 -5.92 6.19
C SER A 413 19.80 -4.82 5.94
N SER A 414 19.41 -3.72 5.29
CA SER A 414 20.30 -2.60 4.96
C SER A 414 21.57 -3.03 4.19
N LYS A 415 21.42 -4.00 3.29
CA LYS A 415 22.51 -4.65 2.56
C LYS A 415 22.13 -4.91 1.11
N VAL A 416 23.12 -4.99 0.24
CA VAL A 416 23.01 -5.63 -1.09
C VAL A 416 23.64 -7.02 -1.01
N GLY A 417 22.86 -8.05 -1.28
CA GLY A 417 23.37 -9.42 -1.47
C GLY A 417 24.01 -9.59 -2.85
N VAL A 418 25.13 -10.30 -2.92
CA VAL A 418 25.88 -10.57 -4.17
C VAL A 418 26.02 -12.08 -4.38
N PHE A 419 25.34 -12.60 -5.39
CA PHE A 419 25.29 -14.03 -5.69
C PHE A 419 26.04 -14.34 -6.98
N ASP A 420 26.80 -15.43 -6.98
CA ASP A 420 27.18 -16.11 -8.22
C ASP A 420 25.95 -16.84 -8.76
N THR A 421 25.58 -16.55 -10.00
CA THR A 421 24.32 -17.06 -10.58
C THR A 421 24.35 -18.57 -10.77
N ALA A 422 25.50 -19.18 -11.08
CA ALA A 422 25.59 -20.63 -11.21
C ALA A 422 25.41 -21.31 -9.85
N GLN A 423 25.96 -20.73 -8.78
CA GLN A 423 25.73 -21.22 -7.41
C GLN A 423 24.28 -21.03 -6.96
N LEU A 424 23.66 -19.88 -7.28
CA LEU A 424 22.24 -19.64 -6.98
C LEU A 424 21.35 -20.65 -7.71
N GLU A 425 21.57 -20.84 -9.01
CA GLU A 425 20.78 -21.76 -9.83
C GLU A 425 20.91 -23.22 -9.38
N SER A 426 22.11 -23.65 -8.97
CA SER A 426 22.39 -24.99 -8.44
C SER A 426 22.12 -25.13 -6.93
N ASP A 427 21.68 -24.06 -6.26
CA ASP A 427 21.41 -24.01 -4.83
C ASP A 427 22.64 -24.26 -3.91
N THR A 428 23.85 -24.05 -4.42
CA THR A 428 25.12 -24.36 -3.74
C THR A 428 25.79 -23.18 -3.04
N PHE A 429 25.21 -21.97 -3.13
CA PHE A 429 25.76 -20.79 -2.44
C PHE A 429 25.69 -20.95 -0.91
N THR A 430 26.61 -20.29 -0.20
CA THR A 430 26.62 -20.23 1.26
C THR A 430 26.45 -18.77 1.71
N PRO A 431 25.44 -18.45 2.55
CA PRO A 431 25.29 -17.11 3.11
C PRO A 431 26.54 -16.65 3.84
N SER A 432 27.01 -15.44 3.55
CA SER A 432 28.25 -14.90 4.11
C SER A 432 28.33 -13.39 3.96
N LEU A 433 28.89 -12.72 4.97
CA LEU A 433 29.23 -11.29 4.92
C LEU A 433 30.15 -10.95 3.76
N ALA A 434 31.02 -11.88 3.36
CA ALA A 434 31.92 -11.65 2.22
C ALA A 434 31.14 -11.42 0.93
N SER A 435 29.92 -11.96 0.79
CA SER A 435 29.05 -11.85 -0.37
C SER A 435 27.95 -10.80 -0.20
N GLN A 436 28.18 -9.81 0.67
CA GLN A 436 27.22 -8.75 0.96
C GLN A 436 27.92 -7.39 0.98
N ILE A 437 27.16 -6.34 0.66
CA ILE A 437 27.62 -4.95 0.68
C ILE A 437 26.71 -4.19 1.64
N PRO A 438 27.18 -3.79 2.82
CA PRO A 438 26.43 -2.89 3.70
C PRO A 438 26.14 -1.57 3.00
N VAL A 439 24.96 -1.00 3.27
CA VAL A 439 24.54 0.31 2.73
C VAL A 439 24.13 1.18 3.91
N THR A 440 24.78 2.33 4.07
CA THR A 440 24.67 3.12 5.31
C THR A 440 23.30 3.77 5.51
N GLY A 441 22.61 4.15 4.43
CA GLY A 441 21.28 4.77 4.51
C GLY A 441 20.13 3.83 4.85
N GLY A 442 20.36 2.51 4.80
CA GLY A 442 19.34 1.50 5.11
C GLY A 442 18.18 1.40 4.11
N GLY A 443 17.35 0.36 4.26
CA GLY A 443 16.20 0.15 3.38
C GLY A 443 16.52 0.19 1.88
N PRO A 444 17.56 -0.50 1.36
CA PRO A 444 17.88 -0.47 -0.05
C PRO A 444 16.69 -1.02 -0.85
N SER A 445 16.18 -0.22 -1.78
CA SER A 445 14.91 -0.50 -2.48
C SER A 445 15.05 -0.58 -3.99
N GLY A 446 16.06 0.06 -4.58
CA GLY A 446 16.31 0.08 -6.01
C GLY A 446 17.78 0.01 -6.36
N LEU A 447 18.10 -0.64 -7.49
CA LEU A 447 19.46 -0.87 -7.95
C LEU A 447 19.66 -0.41 -9.40
N ALA A 448 20.77 0.29 -9.68
CA ALA A 448 21.21 0.55 -11.05
C ALA A 448 22.70 0.21 -11.22
N LEU A 449 22.99 -0.83 -12.03
CA LEU A 449 24.33 -1.36 -12.22
C LEU A 449 25.08 -0.71 -13.40
N ASP A 450 26.14 0.03 -13.10
CA ASP A 450 27.04 0.65 -14.07
C ASP A 450 28.39 -0.07 -14.20
N GLN A 451 28.37 -1.25 -14.85
CA GLN A 451 29.54 -2.12 -15.00
C GLN A 451 30.77 -1.45 -15.62
N PRO A 452 30.68 -0.64 -16.70
CA PRO A 452 31.85 0.04 -17.27
C PRO A 452 32.59 0.94 -16.29
N ARG A 453 31.90 1.51 -15.30
CA ARG A 453 32.50 2.33 -14.23
C ARG A 453 32.78 1.55 -12.95
N GLY A 454 32.42 0.27 -12.88
CA GLY A 454 32.50 -0.53 -11.65
C GLY A 454 31.64 0.06 -10.53
N ARG A 455 30.44 0.55 -10.85
CA ARG A 455 29.54 1.21 -9.90
C ARG A 455 28.20 0.50 -9.80
N LEU A 456 27.64 0.49 -8.60
CA LEU A 456 26.25 0.16 -8.32
C LEU A 456 25.63 1.35 -7.59
N TYR A 457 24.57 1.92 -8.13
CA TYR A 457 23.78 2.94 -7.46
C TYR A 457 22.63 2.26 -6.71
N VAL A 458 22.43 2.65 -5.45
CA VAL A 458 21.43 2.04 -4.56
C VAL A 458 20.58 3.15 -3.97
N LEU A 459 19.26 3.09 -4.18
CA LEU A 459 18.33 3.99 -3.49
C LEU A 459 18.07 3.43 -2.09
N THR A 460 18.25 4.25 -1.06
CA THR A 460 18.00 3.92 0.35
C THR A 460 16.74 4.63 0.80
N ARG A 461 15.72 3.86 1.20
CA ARG A 461 14.39 4.39 1.52
C ARG A 461 14.27 4.93 2.94
N PHE A 462 15.06 4.43 3.87
CA PHE A 462 14.95 4.86 5.27
C PHE A 462 15.36 6.32 5.45
N ASP A 463 16.39 6.76 4.73
CA ASP A 463 16.87 8.15 4.76
C ASP A 463 16.63 8.94 3.46
N ASN A 464 16.07 8.29 2.42
CA ASN A 464 15.77 8.87 1.11
C ASN A 464 17.01 9.40 0.36
N SER A 465 17.97 8.53 0.11
CA SER A 465 19.26 8.89 -0.49
C SER A 465 19.71 7.92 -1.60
N ILE A 466 20.74 8.29 -2.36
CA ILE A 466 21.42 7.42 -3.32
C ILE A 466 22.83 7.11 -2.82
N SER A 467 23.08 5.84 -2.49
CA SER A 467 24.40 5.31 -2.20
C SER A 467 25.12 4.91 -3.49
N ILE A 468 26.39 5.30 -3.62
CA ILE A 468 27.26 4.97 -4.75
C ILE A 468 28.26 3.91 -4.28
N VAL A 469 28.15 2.69 -4.80
CA VAL A 469 28.97 1.55 -4.36
C VAL A 469 29.96 1.16 -5.44
N ASP A 470 31.20 0.87 -5.04
CA ASP A 470 32.21 0.25 -5.90
C ASP A 470 32.03 -1.28 -5.93
N THR A 471 31.78 -1.83 -7.11
CA THR A 471 31.45 -3.26 -7.25
C THR A 471 32.66 -4.19 -7.08
N THR A 472 33.88 -3.66 -7.15
CA THR A 472 35.12 -4.45 -7.04
C THR A 472 35.56 -4.54 -5.57
N THR A 473 35.65 -3.40 -4.91
CA THR A 473 36.04 -3.28 -3.49
C THR A 473 34.87 -3.55 -2.54
N ARG A 474 33.62 -3.49 -3.04
CA ARG A 474 32.38 -3.68 -2.27
C ARG A 474 32.23 -2.65 -1.14
N ALA A 475 32.68 -1.43 -1.41
CA ALA A 475 32.60 -0.31 -0.49
C ALA A 475 31.65 0.76 -1.01
N GLU A 476 30.90 1.38 -0.10
CA GLU A 476 30.19 2.62 -0.38
C GLU A 476 31.21 3.77 -0.52
N LEU A 477 31.15 4.48 -1.65
CA LEU A 477 32.07 5.55 -2.02
C LEU A 477 31.53 6.94 -1.69
N ALA A 478 30.22 7.10 -1.80
CA ALA A 478 29.52 8.34 -1.57
C ALA A 478 28.04 8.05 -1.28
N HIS A 479 27.41 9.00 -0.59
CA HIS A 479 26.04 8.92 -0.16
C HIS A 479 25.40 10.29 -0.43
N LEU A 480 24.39 10.33 -1.28
CA LEU A 480 23.82 11.58 -1.80
C LEU A 480 22.35 11.69 -1.37
N PRO A 481 22.00 12.60 -0.44
CA PRO A 481 20.61 12.81 -0.06
C PRO A 481 19.77 13.34 -1.21
N LEU A 482 18.51 12.93 -1.26
CA LEU A 482 17.47 13.55 -2.05
C LEU A 482 16.68 14.52 -1.16
N HIS A 483 15.95 15.47 -1.76
CA HIS A 483 14.95 16.22 -1.01
C HIS A 483 13.94 15.27 -0.38
N ASN A 484 13.71 15.41 0.92
CA ASN A 484 12.80 14.57 1.67
C ASN A 484 11.78 15.42 2.45
N PRO A 485 10.54 15.54 1.96
CA PRO A 485 9.49 16.28 2.65
C PRO A 485 8.84 15.50 3.81
N GLU A 486 9.29 14.27 4.09
CA GLU A 486 8.73 13.47 5.17
C GLU A 486 9.06 14.07 6.55
N PRO A 487 8.10 14.14 7.49
CA PRO A 487 8.36 14.55 8.86
C PRO A 487 9.40 13.67 9.54
N GLU A 488 10.18 14.23 10.48
CA GLU A 488 11.18 13.47 11.24
C GLU A 488 10.58 12.25 11.96
N SER A 489 9.35 12.34 12.47
CA SER A 489 8.64 11.23 13.10
C SER A 489 8.46 10.03 12.16
N VAL A 490 8.24 10.30 10.87
CA VAL A 490 8.07 9.26 9.85
C VAL A 490 9.41 8.61 9.54
N VAL A 491 10.45 9.41 9.31
CA VAL A 491 11.82 8.93 9.02
C VAL A 491 12.35 8.07 10.18
N ARG A 492 12.21 8.55 11.42
CA ARG A 492 12.69 7.87 12.63
C ARG A 492 11.91 6.58 12.93
N GLY A 493 10.59 6.57 12.76
CA GLY A 493 9.74 5.43 13.12
C GLY A 493 9.72 4.31 12.08
N ARG A 494 9.94 4.62 10.80
CA ARG A 494 9.86 3.66 9.68
C ARG A 494 10.72 2.42 9.87
N VAL A 495 11.92 2.57 10.45
CA VAL A 495 12.88 1.46 10.59
C VAL A 495 12.32 0.29 11.40
N PHE A 496 11.41 0.55 12.35
CA PHE A 496 10.86 -0.49 13.23
C PHE A 496 9.84 -1.41 12.53
N LEU A 497 9.19 -0.93 11.46
CA LEU A 497 8.37 -1.77 10.59
C LEU A 497 9.24 -2.75 9.79
N HIS A 498 10.40 -2.29 9.32
CA HIS A 498 11.10 -2.91 8.19
C HIS A 498 12.44 -3.58 8.52
N ASP A 499 13.26 -3.04 9.44
CA ASP A 499 14.63 -3.53 9.71
C ASP A 499 14.62 -4.84 10.52
N ALA A 500 14.79 -5.96 9.84
CA ALA A 500 14.84 -7.29 10.41
C ALA A 500 16.06 -7.51 11.32
N ARG A 501 17.19 -6.81 11.10
CA ARG A 501 18.39 -6.94 11.96
C ARG A 501 18.12 -6.42 13.36
N PHE A 502 17.24 -5.43 13.46
CA PHE A 502 16.72 -4.95 14.72
C PHE A 502 15.58 -5.85 15.17
N SER A 503 14.59 -6.11 14.33
CA SER A 503 13.31 -6.67 14.78
C SER A 503 13.34 -8.17 15.11
N SER A 504 14.28 -8.98 14.61
CA SER A 504 14.38 -10.42 14.89
C SER A 504 15.79 -10.89 15.27
N SER A 505 15.90 -11.96 16.08
CA SER A 505 17.21 -12.51 16.46
C SER A 505 17.95 -13.17 15.30
N HIS A 506 17.22 -13.62 14.29
CA HIS A 506 17.77 -14.22 13.08
C HIS A 506 18.06 -13.21 11.97
N GLY A 507 17.60 -11.95 12.09
CA GLY A 507 17.86 -10.89 11.10
C GLY A 507 17.14 -11.03 9.76
N ASP A 508 16.15 -11.91 9.67
CA ASP A 508 15.50 -12.38 8.43
C ASP A 508 14.03 -11.98 8.27
N SER A 509 13.42 -11.45 9.33
CA SER A 509 11.99 -11.17 9.46
C SER A 509 11.73 -9.89 10.26
N SER A 510 10.65 -9.19 9.90
CA SER A 510 10.20 -7.96 10.57
C SER A 510 8.68 -7.88 10.55
N CYS A 511 8.09 -6.85 11.16
CA CYS A 511 6.64 -6.64 11.08
C CYS A 511 6.15 -6.54 9.62
N ALA A 512 6.98 -6.02 8.72
CA ALA A 512 6.71 -5.92 7.29
C ALA A 512 6.61 -7.28 6.57
N SER A 513 7.01 -8.39 7.20
CA SER A 513 6.85 -9.73 6.63
C SER A 513 5.36 -10.10 6.45
N CYS A 514 4.50 -9.70 7.40
CA CYS A 514 3.04 -9.79 7.26
C CYS A 514 2.44 -8.45 6.80
N HIS A 515 2.93 -7.33 7.34
CA HIS A 515 2.43 -5.99 7.01
C HIS A 515 3.19 -5.37 5.83
N VAL A 516 3.07 -6.01 4.66
CA VAL A 516 3.86 -5.68 3.47
C VAL A 516 3.64 -4.21 3.08
N PHE A 517 4.68 -3.39 3.23
CA PHE A 517 4.62 -1.92 3.05
C PHE A 517 3.53 -1.23 3.90
N GLY A 518 3.34 -1.70 5.14
CA GLY A 518 2.33 -1.18 6.04
C GLY A 518 0.91 -1.67 5.75
N ASP A 519 0.75 -2.57 4.78
CA ASP A 519 -0.55 -3.13 4.40
C ASP A 519 -0.71 -4.57 4.92
N LEU A 520 -1.17 -5.51 4.09
CA LEU A 520 -1.49 -6.88 4.44
C LEU A 520 -0.83 -7.88 3.47
N ASP A 521 -0.67 -9.13 3.90
CA ASP A 521 -0.15 -10.26 3.10
C ASP A 521 -1.26 -11.08 2.41
N SER A 522 -2.52 -10.71 2.62
CA SER A 522 -3.72 -11.42 2.16
C SER A 522 -3.88 -12.85 2.73
N LEU A 523 -3.21 -13.18 3.84
CA LEU A 523 -3.33 -14.47 4.51
C LEU A 523 -4.06 -14.38 5.85
N ALA A 524 -4.52 -15.53 6.35
CA ALA A 524 -4.87 -15.73 7.76
C ALA A 524 -3.79 -16.52 8.51
N TRP A 525 -3.65 -16.24 9.80
CA TRP A 525 -2.68 -16.83 10.71
C TRP A 525 -3.32 -17.22 12.04
N ASP A 526 -3.05 -18.43 12.55
CA ASP A 526 -3.44 -18.79 13.92
C ASP A 526 -2.32 -18.43 14.92
N LEU A 527 -2.23 -17.11 15.18
CA LEU A 527 -1.29 -16.53 16.15
C LEU A 527 -1.89 -16.50 17.57
N GLY A 528 -2.61 -17.55 17.97
CA GLY A 528 -2.89 -17.79 19.39
C GLY A 528 -1.61 -18.05 20.18
N ASN A 529 -1.67 -18.06 21.51
CA ASN A 529 -0.53 -18.39 22.37
C ASN A 529 -0.96 -19.31 23.52
N PRO A 530 -0.84 -20.64 23.41
CA PRO A 530 -1.26 -21.56 24.46
C PRO A 530 -0.40 -21.48 25.74
N ASP A 531 0.75 -20.80 25.70
CA ASP A 531 1.57 -20.48 26.88
C ASP A 531 1.06 -19.25 27.67
N ALA A 532 0.01 -18.57 27.17
CA ALA A 532 -0.57 -17.40 27.81
C ALA A 532 -1.86 -17.69 28.59
N THR A 533 -2.28 -16.73 29.43
CA THR A 533 -3.47 -16.81 30.28
C THR A 533 -4.66 -16.09 29.64
N THR A 534 -5.88 -16.47 30.02
CA THR A 534 -7.09 -15.68 29.73
C THR A 534 -6.96 -14.27 30.29
N GLN A 535 -7.40 -13.26 29.53
CA GLN A 535 -7.40 -11.84 29.93
C GLN A 535 -8.83 -11.31 30.06
N ALA A 536 -9.00 -10.17 30.72
CA ALA A 536 -10.29 -9.48 30.76
C ALA A 536 -10.55 -8.76 29.43
N ASN A 537 -11.81 -8.76 28.99
CA ASN A 537 -12.28 -7.96 27.87
C ASN A 537 -13.03 -6.72 28.42
N PRO A 538 -12.42 -5.52 28.37
CA PRO A 538 -13.00 -4.33 28.97
C PRO A 538 -14.17 -3.74 28.14
N GLY A 539 -14.48 -4.28 26.95
CA GLY A 539 -15.41 -3.65 26.02
C GLY A 539 -14.84 -2.33 25.47
N PRO A 540 -15.67 -1.36 25.05
CA PRO A 540 -17.12 -1.33 25.16
C PRO A 540 -17.80 -2.22 24.12
N PHE A 541 -18.96 -2.78 24.47
CA PHE A 541 -19.74 -3.63 23.59
C PHE A 541 -20.95 -2.86 23.04
N THR A 542 -21.14 -2.91 21.73
CA THR A 542 -22.31 -2.37 21.05
C THR A 542 -23.56 -3.06 21.62
N SER A 543 -24.47 -2.26 22.17
CA SER A 543 -25.73 -2.74 22.71
C SER A 543 -26.73 -2.95 21.59
N ILE A 544 -26.94 -4.19 21.18
CA ILE A 544 -28.02 -4.56 20.25
C ILE A 544 -29.19 -5.23 21.00
N ASN A 545 -30.40 -5.24 20.43
CA ASN A 545 -31.57 -5.91 21.01
C ASN A 545 -32.09 -7.03 20.08
N PRO A 546 -32.19 -8.30 20.53
CA PRO A 546 -31.77 -8.81 21.84
C PRO A 546 -30.24 -8.76 21.99
N PRO A 547 -29.71 -8.55 23.21
CA PRO A 547 -28.28 -8.43 23.43
C PRO A 547 -27.59 -9.75 23.13
N PHE A 548 -26.57 -9.73 22.27
CA PHE A 548 -25.55 -10.76 22.30
C PHE A 548 -24.83 -10.64 23.66
N PRO A 549 -24.75 -11.72 24.46
CA PRO A 549 -24.03 -11.65 25.73
C PRO A 549 -22.58 -11.25 25.46
N ALA A 550 -22.06 -10.24 26.16
CA ALA A 550 -20.66 -9.88 26.00
C ALA A 550 -19.75 -10.99 26.56
N ASP A 551 -18.74 -11.43 25.79
CA ASP A 551 -17.66 -12.21 26.37
C ASP A 551 -16.72 -11.23 27.09
N THR A 552 -16.79 -11.26 28.42
CA THR A 552 -15.96 -10.42 29.31
C THR A 552 -14.54 -10.97 29.47
N THR A 553 -14.19 -12.03 28.73
CA THR A 553 -12.88 -12.65 28.75
C THR A 553 -12.30 -12.81 27.34
N LEU A 554 -10.98 -12.91 27.26
CA LEU A 554 -10.24 -13.12 26.02
C LEU A 554 -9.34 -14.34 26.20
N LYS A 555 -9.70 -15.44 25.52
CA LYS A 555 -8.90 -16.67 25.53
C LYS A 555 -7.59 -16.51 24.76
N PRO A 556 -6.51 -17.19 25.18
CA PRO A 556 -5.19 -16.96 24.59
C PRO A 556 -4.99 -17.71 23.26
N MET A 557 -5.68 -18.82 23.03
CA MET A 557 -5.77 -19.48 21.72
C MET A 557 -6.97 -18.92 20.98
N LYS A 558 -6.69 -18.15 19.92
CA LYS A 558 -7.69 -17.25 19.32
C LYS A 558 -8.23 -17.73 17.97
N GLY A 559 -7.57 -18.70 17.34
CA GLY A 559 -7.89 -19.18 16.00
C GLY A 559 -7.31 -18.30 14.89
N PRO A 560 -7.54 -18.68 13.63
CA PRO A 560 -7.07 -17.95 12.46
C PRO A 560 -7.56 -16.50 12.43
N MET A 561 -6.67 -15.57 12.09
CA MET A 561 -7.01 -14.18 11.81
C MET A 561 -6.26 -13.66 10.60
N THR A 562 -6.96 -12.95 9.73
CA THR A 562 -6.42 -12.23 8.59
C THR A 562 -5.56 -11.07 9.05
N THR A 563 -4.42 -10.90 8.39
CA THR A 563 -3.56 -9.73 8.59
C THR A 563 -4.35 -8.47 8.25
N GLN A 564 -4.33 -7.47 9.13
CA GLN A 564 -4.96 -6.18 8.88
C GLN A 564 -3.94 -5.17 8.38
N SER A 565 -4.42 -4.19 7.60
CA SER A 565 -3.61 -3.05 7.20
C SER A 565 -3.25 -2.21 8.43
N LEU A 566 -2.07 -1.61 8.43
CA LEU A 566 -1.68 -0.60 9.43
C LEU A 566 -2.13 0.81 9.02
N ARG A 567 -2.76 0.97 7.85
CA ARG A 567 -3.27 2.25 7.37
C ARG A 567 -4.55 2.66 8.10
N GLY A 568 -4.70 3.95 8.38
CA GLY A 568 -5.87 4.54 9.02
C GLY A 568 -6.13 3.95 10.41
N MET A 569 -5.10 3.78 11.23
CA MET A 569 -5.27 3.30 12.61
C MET A 569 -5.67 4.41 13.60
N ALA A 570 -5.34 5.67 13.30
CA ALA A 570 -5.71 6.82 14.11
C ALA A 570 -7.23 6.93 14.29
N ASN A 571 -7.66 7.40 15.46
CA ASN A 571 -9.04 7.77 15.78
C ASN A 571 -10.06 6.60 15.86
N HIS A 572 -9.61 5.37 16.10
CA HIS A 572 -10.50 4.19 16.17
C HIS A 572 -10.20 3.22 17.31
N GLY A 573 -9.33 3.57 18.27
CA GLY A 573 -8.84 2.62 19.28
C GLY A 573 -8.09 1.42 18.68
N PRO A 574 -8.11 0.22 19.28
CA PRO A 574 -7.45 -0.95 18.75
C PRO A 574 -8.09 -1.36 17.41
N MET A 575 -7.29 -1.42 16.35
CA MET A 575 -7.79 -1.81 15.02
C MET A 575 -7.63 -3.29 14.67
N HIS A 576 -7.03 -4.09 15.54
CA HIS A 576 -6.96 -5.54 15.32
C HIS A 576 -8.27 -6.25 15.74
N TRP A 577 -8.52 -7.43 15.17
CA TRP A 577 -9.84 -8.08 15.16
C TRP A 577 -10.45 -8.27 16.55
N ARG A 578 -9.64 -8.62 17.55
CA ARG A 578 -10.12 -8.93 18.90
C ARG A 578 -10.21 -7.75 19.85
N GLY A 579 -9.49 -6.67 19.59
CA GLY A 579 -9.32 -5.58 20.56
C GLY A 579 -8.58 -5.97 21.86
N ASP A 580 -7.99 -7.17 21.97
CA ASP A 580 -7.23 -7.62 23.14
C ASP A 580 -5.94 -6.81 23.46
N ARG A 581 -5.43 -6.06 22.48
CA ARG A 581 -4.31 -5.13 22.65
C ARG A 581 -4.89 -3.73 22.84
N THR A 582 -5.33 -3.45 24.07
CA THR A 582 -6.12 -2.26 24.42
C THR A 582 -5.54 -1.53 25.63
N GLY A 583 -5.78 -0.21 25.71
CA GLY A 583 -5.57 0.60 26.91
C GLY A 583 -6.70 0.50 27.94
N GLY A 584 -7.83 -0.12 27.59
CA GLY A 584 -9.01 -0.22 28.47
C GLY A 584 -8.84 -1.09 29.72
N ASN A 585 -7.76 -1.87 29.78
CA ASN A 585 -7.36 -2.60 30.99
C ASN A 585 -6.50 -1.76 31.94
N ASP A 586 -6.00 -0.61 31.47
CA ASP A 586 -5.13 0.28 32.24
C ASP A 586 -5.89 1.51 32.73
N GLU A 587 -6.76 2.10 31.89
CA GLU A 587 -7.48 3.35 32.16
C GLU A 587 -8.96 3.28 31.75
N PRO A 588 -9.85 4.11 32.33
CA PRO A 588 -11.26 4.17 31.95
C PRO A 588 -11.48 4.55 30.47
N THR A 589 -12.44 3.91 29.82
CA THR A 589 -12.76 4.16 28.41
C THR A 589 -13.60 5.43 28.22
N ALA A 590 -13.11 6.35 27.38
CA ALA A 590 -13.83 7.53 26.89
C ALA A 590 -13.28 7.96 25.53
N GLN A 591 -14.16 8.34 24.60
CA GLN A 591 -13.76 8.93 23.31
C GLN A 591 -13.17 10.33 23.53
N PRO A 592 -12.21 10.79 22.69
CA PRO A 592 -11.60 10.04 21.58
C PRO A 592 -10.48 9.09 22.00
N ASP A 593 -9.75 9.39 23.08
CA ASP A 593 -8.38 8.91 23.28
C ASP A 593 -8.12 8.31 24.68
N SER A 594 -9.13 7.69 25.31
CA SER A 594 -8.99 7.07 26.64
C SER A 594 -9.44 5.61 26.69
N GLY A 595 -8.75 4.80 27.50
CA GLY A 595 -9.04 3.37 27.69
C GLY A 595 -9.03 2.60 26.36
N THR A 596 -10.14 1.93 26.03
CA THR A 596 -10.25 1.18 24.75
C THR A 596 -10.20 2.08 23.53
N PHE A 597 -10.55 3.37 23.61
CA PHE A 597 -10.51 4.23 22.44
C PHE A 597 -9.12 4.81 22.15
N ASN A 598 -8.13 4.60 23.04
CA ASN A 598 -6.77 5.07 22.84
C ASN A 598 -5.95 4.13 21.92
N GLU A 599 -5.83 4.47 20.63
CA GLU A 599 -5.07 3.69 19.65
C GLU A 599 -3.57 3.69 19.90
N ARG A 600 -3.02 4.77 20.49
CA ARG A 600 -1.59 4.87 20.83
C ARG A 600 -1.22 3.85 21.91
N ALA A 601 -2.03 3.77 22.97
CA ALA A 601 -1.89 2.78 24.03
C ALA A 601 -2.09 1.36 23.48
N ALA A 602 -3.11 1.17 22.63
CA ALA A 602 -3.38 -0.11 21.97
C ALA A 602 -2.20 -0.61 21.12
N PHE A 603 -1.64 0.26 20.26
CA PHE A 603 -0.53 -0.11 19.39
C PHE A 603 0.72 -0.50 20.17
N LYS A 604 1.05 0.22 21.25
CA LYS A 604 2.19 -0.13 22.13
C LYS A 604 2.08 -1.53 22.73
N LYS A 605 0.88 -2.06 22.96
CA LYS A 605 0.71 -3.44 23.45
C LYS A 605 1.21 -4.50 22.45
N PHE A 606 1.46 -4.15 21.18
CA PHE A 606 2.10 -5.04 20.20
C PHE A 606 3.62 -5.16 20.37
N GLN A 607 4.25 -4.45 21.31
CA GLN A 607 5.67 -4.63 21.65
C GLN A 607 6.04 -6.09 21.96
N ALA A 608 5.11 -6.87 22.53
CA ALA A 608 5.30 -8.30 22.77
C ALA A 608 5.45 -9.14 21.48
N GLY A 609 5.01 -8.63 20.33
CA GLY A 609 5.20 -9.27 19.02
C GLY A 609 6.66 -9.39 18.63
N PHE A 610 7.52 -8.47 19.05
CA PHE A 610 8.97 -8.56 18.81
C PHE A 610 9.56 -9.83 19.43
N THR A 611 9.15 -10.21 20.64
CA THR A 611 9.65 -11.42 21.29
C THR A 611 8.87 -12.66 20.91
N ASN A 612 7.54 -12.57 20.85
CA ASN A 612 6.66 -13.73 20.71
C ASN A 612 6.50 -14.20 19.27
N LEU A 613 6.61 -13.30 18.30
CA LEU A 613 6.42 -13.61 16.88
C LEU A 613 7.74 -13.51 16.11
N LEU A 614 8.42 -12.37 16.19
CA LEU A 614 9.69 -12.16 15.48
C LEU A 614 10.88 -12.87 16.15
N GLY A 615 10.70 -13.39 17.36
CA GLY A 615 11.76 -14.12 18.05
C GLY A 615 12.96 -13.23 18.43
N ARG A 616 12.76 -11.93 18.70
CA ARG A 616 13.77 -11.08 19.33
C ARG A 616 14.02 -11.53 20.76
N HIS A 617 15.27 -11.46 21.22
CA HIS A 617 15.66 -11.85 22.59
C HIS A 617 15.00 -11.06 23.72
N ALA A 618 14.54 -9.83 23.45
CA ALA A 618 13.92 -8.94 24.42
C ALA A 618 12.98 -7.95 23.71
N PRO A 619 11.99 -7.37 24.43
CA PRO A 619 11.22 -6.25 23.93
C PRO A 619 12.13 -5.10 23.45
N ILE A 620 11.65 -4.31 22.49
CA ILE A 620 12.37 -3.11 22.08
C ILE A 620 12.21 -2.01 23.15
N PRO A 621 13.12 -1.03 23.24
CA PRO A 621 12.98 0.11 24.15
C PRO A 621 11.66 0.88 23.97
N ASP A 622 11.14 1.49 25.04
CA ASP A 622 9.85 2.21 25.00
C ASP A 622 9.90 3.42 24.07
N ASP A 623 11.01 4.16 24.04
CA ASP A 623 11.21 5.29 23.12
C ASP A 623 11.23 4.84 21.64
N ASP A 624 11.69 3.62 21.36
CA ASP A 624 11.67 3.03 20.03
C ASP A 624 10.25 2.61 19.65
N MET A 625 9.48 2.03 20.58
CA MET A 625 8.05 1.78 20.36
C MET A 625 7.26 3.07 20.18
N GLU A 626 7.61 4.16 20.88
CA GLU A 626 6.96 5.46 20.69
C GLU A 626 7.17 5.95 19.26
N ALA A 627 8.42 5.96 18.79
CA ALA A 627 8.74 6.35 17.42
C ALA A 627 8.03 5.45 16.38
N PHE A 628 7.93 4.14 16.65
CA PHE A 628 7.17 3.25 15.78
C PHE A 628 5.67 3.58 15.79
N THR A 629 5.11 3.92 16.95
CA THR A 629 3.70 4.31 17.10
C THR A 629 3.41 5.61 16.35
N ASP A 630 4.27 6.61 16.48
CA ASP A 630 4.15 7.89 15.76
C ASP A 630 4.12 7.70 14.25
N PHE A 631 4.98 6.83 13.73
CA PHE A 631 4.98 6.48 12.31
C PHE A 631 3.68 5.76 11.91
N ILE A 632 3.28 4.71 12.65
CA ILE A 632 2.13 3.89 12.26
C ILE A 632 0.80 4.67 12.26
N LEU A 633 0.60 5.55 13.23
CA LEU A 633 -0.64 6.34 13.31
C LEU A 633 -0.76 7.39 12.19
N GLN A 634 0.29 7.63 11.40
CA GLN A 634 0.26 8.54 10.24
C GLN A 634 -0.03 7.84 8.91
N LEU A 635 0.01 6.50 8.84
CA LEU A 635 -0.26 5.78 7.59
C LEU A 635 -1.71 6.00 7.16
N THR A 636 -1.90 6.39 5.91
CA THR A 636 -3.20 6.78 5.35
C THR A 636 -3.62 5.82 4.24
N TYR A 637 -4.93 5.51 4.17
CA TYR A 637 -5.48 4.76 3.04
C TYR A 637 -5.52 5.63 1.78
N PRO A 638 -5.21 5.09 0.59
CA PRO A 638 -5.50 5.78 -0.66
C PRO A 638 -7.01 6.01 -0.84
N PRO A 639 -7.42 6.85 -1.80
CA PRO A 639 -8.81 6.95 -2.20
C PRO A 639 -9.39 5.60 -2.65
N ASN A 640 -10.69 5.38 -2.44
CA ASN A 640 -11.33 4.15 -2.89
C ASN A 640 -11.47 4.13 -4.43
N PRO A 641 -10.89 3.14 -5.14
CA PRO A 641 -10.87 3.10 -6.61
C PRO A 641 -12.21 2.69 -7.24
N VAL A 642 -13.20 2.27 -6.44
CA VAL A 642 -14.56 1.89 -6.90
C VAL A 642 -15.50 3.09 -6.92
N ARG A 643 -15.19 4.15 -6.17
CA ARG A 643 -15.99 5.38 -6.14
C ARG A 643 -15.73 6.25 -7.37
N ASN A 644 -16.77 6.91 -7.88
CA ASN A 644 -16.64 7.86 -8.98
C ASN A 644 -15.75 9.04 -8.58
N LEU A 645 -14.98 9.57 -9.54
CA LEU A 645 -14.07 10.69 -9.33
C LEU A 645 -14.76 12.00 -8.93
N ASP A 646 -16.03 12.17 -9.28
CA ASP A 646 -16.85 13.29 -8.82
C ASP A 646 -17.43 13.09 -7.42
N ASN A 647 -17.00 12.01 -6.74
CA ASN A 647 -17.47 11.54 -5.44
C ASN A 647 -18.96 11.13 -5.40
N SER A 648 -19.62 11.00 -6.54
CA SER A 648 -20.98 10.48 -6.62
C SER A 648 -21.02 8.95 -6.42
N LEU A 649 -22.16 8.46 -5.94
CA LEU A 649 -22.47 7.03 -5.90
C LEU A 649 -23.31 6.64 -7.12
N THR A 650 -23.14 5.41 -7.61
CA THR A 650 -24.08 4.82 -8.57
C THR A 650 -25.46 4.64 -7.92
N PRO A 651 -26.55 4.46 -8.69
CA PRO A 651 -27.87 4.22 -8.12
C PRO A 651 -27.92 3.03 -7.15
N ASP A 652 -27.19 1.96 -7.44
CA ASP A 652 -27.12 0.77 -6.58
C ASP A 652 -26.28 1.02 -5.32
N GLN A 653 -25.13 1.71 -5.44
CA GLN A 653 -24.35 2.12 -4.28
C GLN A 653 -25.13 3.08 -3.38
N GLN A 654 -25.90 4.01 -3.95
CA GLN A 654 -26.75 4.93 -3.18
C GLN A 654 -27.87 4.18 -2.46
N ALA A 655 -28.57 3.27 -3.13
CA ALA A 655 -29.60 2.43 -2.50
C ALA A 655 -29.02 1.57 -1.37
N GLY A 656 -27.81 1.02 -1.59
CA GLY A 656 -27.06 0.30 -0.56
C GLY A 656 -26.70 1.17 0.63
N ARG A 657 -26.19 2.38 0.39
CA ARG A 657 -25.89 3.37 1.43
C ARG A 657 -27.13 3.74 2.22
N ASP A 658 -28.24 4.03 1.56
CA ASP A 658 -29.49 4.44 2.22
C ASP A 658 -30.03 3.36 3.16
N HIS A 659 -29.83 2.09 2.82
CA HIS A 659 -30.10 0.97 3.71
C HIS A 659 -29.07 0.87 4.84
N PHE A 660 -27.79 0.98 4.51
CA PHE A 660 -26.68 0.82 5.43
C PHE A 660 -26.71 1.84 6.59
N VAL A 661 -26.94 3.12 6.27
CA VAL A 661 -26.93 4.23 7.23
C VAL A 661 -28.28 4.48 7.91
N ARG A 662 -29.28 3.64 7.61
CA ARG A 662 -30.63 3.82 8.16
C ARG A 662 -30.59 3.66 9.67
N GLU A 663 -31.02 4.70 10.39
CA GLU A 663 -31.13 4.63 11.85
C GLU A 663 -32.08 3.51 12.28
N GLY A 664 -31.62 2.68 13.20
CA GLY A 664 -32.49 1.81 14.00
C GLY A 664 -33.20 2.64 15.08
N GLY A 665 -34.52 2.70 15.07
CA GLY A 665 -35.27 3.18 16.25
C GLY A 665 -35.09 2.24 17.45
N ASP A 666 -35.29 2.70 18.69
CA ASP A 666 -35.39 1.91 19.94
C ASP A 666 -34.55 0.61 20.03
N GLY A 667 -33.23 0.69 19.74
CA GLY A 667 -32.31 -0.45 19.88
C GLY A 667 -32.44 -1.54 18.81
N THR A 668 -33.09 -1.24 17.69
CA THR A 668 -33.21 -2.15 16.53
C THR A 668 -31.91 -2.22 15.72
N PHE A 669 -31.61 -3.41 15.20
CA PHE A 669 -30.39 -3.68 14.44
C PHE A 669 -30.37 -2.97 13.08
N SER A 670 -29.27 -2.27 12.79
CA SER A 670 -28.91 -1.72 11.47
C SER A 670 -27.41 -1.87 11.25
N CYS A 671 -26.94 -1.79 9.99
CA CYS A 671 -25.50 -1.86 9.72
C CYS A 671 -24.74 -0.75 10.45
N ALA A 672 -25.26 0.49 10.42
CA ALA A 672 -24.69 1.64 11.11
C ALA A 672 -24.66 1.54 12.64
N THR A 673 -25.44 0.63 13.24
CA THR A 673 -25.38 0.36 14.69
C THR A 673 -24.00 -0.14 15.11
N CYS A 674 -23.34 -0.94 14.25
CA CYS A 674 -21.98 -1.45 14.51
C CYS A 674 -20.92 -0.74 13.65
N HIS A 675 -21.29 -0.30 12.45
CA HIS A 675 -20.38 0.28 11.46
C HIS A 675 -20.67 1.77 11.22
N THR A 676 -20.23 2.62 12.16
CA THR A 676 -20.38 4.08 12.06
C THR A 676 -19.63 4.65 10.86
N LEU A 677 -20.33 5.42 10.02
CA LEU A 677 -19.74 6.22 8.95
C LEU A 677 -19.98 7.71 9.25
N ASP A 678 -18.94 8.39 9.71
CA ASP A 678 -18.94 9.81 10.03
C ASP A 678 -17.56 10.41 9.75
N PRO A 679 -17.33 11.04 8.58
CA PRO A 679 -16.04 11.64 8.24
C PRO A 679 -15.55 12.72 9.21
N ASP A 680 -16.44 13.32 10.01
CA ASP A 680 -16.11 14.35 11.01
C ASP A 680 -15.96 13.78 12.43
N GLY A 681 -16.00 12.45 12.58
CA GLY A 681 -15.88 11.76 13.86
C GLY A 681 -14.67 12.24 14.66
N ASN A 682 -14.93 12.79 15.86
CA ASN A 682 -13.94 13.40 16.76
C ASN A 682 -13.21 14.66 16.25
N ALA A 683 -13.56 15.23 15.08
CA ALA A 683 -12.95 16.48 14.58
C ALA A 683 -13.11 17.64 15.58
N ALA A 684 -14.24 17.73 16.27
CA ALA A 684 -14.49 18.75 17.28
C ALA A 684 -13.61 18.65 18.53
N ALA A 685 -13.00 17.47 18.76
CA ALA A 685 -12.05 17.22 19.85
C ALA A 685 -10.60 17.59 19.47
N GLY A 686 -10.34 17.94 18.21
CA GLY A 686 -9.01 18.33 17.73
C GLY A 686 -8.15 17.15 17.26
N GLU A 687 -8.76 16.01 16.92
CA GLU A 687 -8.04 14.88 16.34
C GLU A 687 -7.36 15.26 15.02
N ALA A 688 -6.09 14.89 14.87
CA ALA A 688 -5.30 15.22 13.67
C ALA A 688 -5.82 14.51 12.42
N PHE A 689 -6.37 13.31 12.59
CA PHE A 689 -6.95 12.47 11.52
C PHE A 689 -8.37 12.05 11.92
N PRO A 690 -9.36 12.96 11.85
CA PRO A 690 -10.72 12.65 12.25
C PRO A 690 -11.41 11.69 11.27
N GLY A 691 -12.51 11.10 11.74
CA GLY A 691 -13.43 10.30 10.95
C GLY A 691 -13.62 8.86 11.41
N PHE A 692 -14.85 8.38 11.37
CA PHE A 692 -15.26 6.99 11.56
C PHE A 692 -15.63 6.36 10.21
N PHE A 693 -14.94 5.30 9.81
CA PHE A 693 -15.07 4.67 8.49
C PHE A 693 -15.46 3.19 8.61
N GLY A 694 -16.61 2.96 9.22
CA GLY A 694 -17.15 1.65 9.54
C GLY A 694 -16.75 1.16 10.93
N SER A 695 -16.09 1.98 11.74
CA SER A 695 -15.72 1.65 13.11
C SER A 695 -15.58 2.92 13.94
N ASP A 696 -16.17 2.91 15.14
CA ASP A 696 -15.98 3.91 16.19
C ASP A 696 -15.11 3.34 17.34
N GLY A 697 -14.48 2.18 17.15
CA GLY A 697 -13.69 1.52 18.20
C GLY A 697 -14.48 0.55 19.10
N SER A 698 -15.80 0.45 18.95
CA SER A 698 -16.63 -0.50 19.70
C SER A 698 -16.46 -1.95 19.24
N SER A 699 -16.90 -2.89 20.09
CA SER A 699 -16.89 -4.33 19.84
C SER A 699 -18.30 -4.91 19.82
N ILE A 700 -18.50 -6.01 19.10
CA ILE A 700 -19.75 -6.79 19.13
C ILE A 700 -19.61 -8.04 20.01
N GLY A 701 -20.71 -8.41 20.68
CA GLY A 701 -20.80 -9.59 21.54
C GLY A 701 -20.92 -10.91 20.76
N GLN A 702 -20.22 -11.96 21.20
CA GLN A 702 -20.44 -13.38 20.85
C GLN A 702 -20.55 -13.72 19.35
N GLU A 703 -19.81 -13.05 18.47
CA GLU A 703 -19.59 -13.57 17.13
C GLU A 703 -18.55 -14.71 17.23
N ASN A 704 -18.94 -15.97 17.00
CA ASN A 704 -18.04 -17.14 17.06
C ASN A 704 -17.52 -17.51 18.48
N GLY A 705 -18.34 -17.32 19.52
CA GLY A 705 -17.98 -17.74 20.88
C GLY A 705 -16.92 -16.87 21.55
N GLN A 706 -16.57 -15.73 20.95
CA GLN A 706 -15.74 -14.66 21.51
C GLN A 706 -16.33 -13.31 21.07
N SER A 707 -15.87 -12.23 21.71
CA SER A 707 -16.19 -10.87 21.27
C SER A 707 -15.09 -10.31 20.37
N PHE A 708 -15.51 -9.56 19.35
CA PHE A 708 -14.63 -8.99 18.33
C PHE A 708 -14.92 -7.51 18.14
N LYS A 709 -13.88 -6.77 17.75
CA LYS A 709 -13.94 -5.35 17.45
C LYS A 709 -14.66 -5.13 16.12
N ASN A 710 -15.51 -4.11 16.01
CA ASN A 710 -16.17 -3.76 14.76
C ASN A 710 -15.10 -3.24 13.77
N PRO A 711 -14.81 -3.95 12.66
CA PRO A 711 -13.73 -3.57 11.75
C PRO A 711 -14.13 -2.34 10.93
N HIS A 712 -13.15 -1.55 10.49
CA HIS A 712 -13.37 -0.56 9.44
C HIS A 712 -13.71 -1.26 8.10
N LEU A 713 -14.33 -0.50 7.19
CA LEU A 713 -14.77 -1.00 5.90
C LEU A 713 -14.03 -0.41 4.69
N ARG A 714 -13.06 0.50 4.93
CA ARG A 714 -12.30 1.23 3.89
C ARG A 714 -11.73 0.38 2.74
N ASN A 715 -11.34 -0.87 3.02
CA ASN A 715 -10.57 -1.69 2.07
C ASN A 715 -11.23 -3.00 1.65
N MET A 716 -12.56 -3.10 1.76
CA MET A 716 -13.27 -4.33 1.38
C MET A 716 -13.00 -4.76 -0.07
N TYR A 717 -12.82 -3.80 -1.00
CA TYR A 717 -12.46 -4.08 -2.39
C TYR A 717 -11.12 -4.83 -2.53
N GLN A 718 -10.17 -4.63 -1.60
CA GLN A 718 -8.89 -5.31 -1.59
C GLN A 718 -8.97 -6.75 -1.08
N LYS A 719 -10.10 -7.19 -0.50
CA LYS A 719 -10.27 -8.55 0.08
C LYS A 719 -10.92 -9.56 -0.88
N VAL A 720 -11.31 -9.10 -2.07
CA VAL A 720 -11.98 -9.92 -3.07
C VAL A 720 -11.00 -10.91 -3.73
N GLY A 721 -11.42 -12.17 -3.92
CA GLY A 721 -10.66 -13.15 -4.70
C GLY A 721 -10.90 -14.62 -4.32
N MET A 722 -11.62 -14.87 -3.24
CA MET A 722 -12.09 -16.19 -2.80
C MET A 722 -13.58 -16.32 -3.13
N PHE A 723 -13.98 -17.42 -3.76
CA PHE A 723 -15.39 -17.74 -4.04
C PHE A 723 -15.61 -19.24 -3.84
N GLY A 724 -16.66 -19.61 -3.11
CA GLY A 724 -16.94 -21.00 -2.78
C GLY A 724 -16.74 -21.24 -1.29
N MET A 725 -17.80 -21.69 -0.64
CA MET A 725 -17.83 -22.04 0.77
C MET A 725 -18.77 -23.24 0.94
N ALA A 726 -18.36 -24.21 1.75
CA ALA A 726 -19.20 -25.35 2.11
C ALA A 726 -20.47 -24.91 2.86
N ALA A 727 -21.49 -25.77 2.86
CA ALA A 727 -22.76 -25.46 3.49
C ALA A 727 -22.62 -25.44 5.02
N VAL A 728 -23.10 -24.38 5.68
CA VAL A 728 -23.19 -24.30 7.15
C VAL A 728 -24.64 -24.01 7.54
N PRO A 729 -25.54 -25.01 7.51
CA PRO A 729 -26.99 -24.79 7.60
C PRO A 729 -27.46 -24.27 8.96
N SER A 730 -26.60 -24.37 9.99
CA SER A 730 -26.87 -23.83 11.32
C SER A 730 -26.79 -22.30 11.39
N LEU A 731 -26.13 -21.65 10.41
CA LEU A 731 -25.91 -20.20 10.40
C LEU A 731 -26.41 -19.51 9.13
N PHE A 732 -26.53 -20.23 8.01
CA PHE A 732 -26.92 -19.65 6.73
C PHE A 732 -28.16 -20.33 6.17
N HIS A 733 -29.01 -19.54 5.52
CA HIS A 733 -30.06 -20.09 4.68
C HIS A 733 -29.46 -20.90 3.52
N PRO A 734 -30.20 -21.89 2.95
CA PRO A 734 -29.74 -22.64 1.78
C PRO A 734 -29.34 -21.70 0.64
N GLY A 735 -28.17 -21.92 0.07
CA GLY A 735 -27.59 -21.08 -0.98
C GLY A 735 -26.70 -21.87 -1.93
N ASP A 736 -25.94 -21.18 -2.77
CA ASP A 736 -24.97 -21.82 -3.65
C ASP A 736 -23.74 -22.25 -2.85
N ASN A 737 -23.58 -23.55 -2.69
CA ASN A 737 -22.41 -24.20 -2.09
C ASN A 737 -21.73 -25.12 -3.08
N GLY A 738 -21.95 -24.92 -4.39
CA GLY A 738 -21.28 -25.70 -5.43
C GLY A 738 -19.79 -25.40 -5.50
N PHE A 739 -19.03 -26.32 -6.09
CA PHE A 739 -17.62 -26.10 -6.38
C PHE A 739 -17.46 -24.98 -7.43
N MET A 740 -16.75 -23.92 -7.07
CA MET A 740 -16.65 -22.68 -7.86
C MET A 740 -15.51 -22.67 -8.87
N GLY A 741 -14.70 -23.73 -8.96
CA GLY A 741 -13.54 -23.79 -9.85
C GLY A 741 -12.31 -23.08 -9.28
N ASP A 742 -11.41 -22.69 -10.18
CA ASP A 742 -10.18 -21.96 -9.83
C ASP A 742 -10.51 -20.59 -9.22
N GLN A 743 -9.87 -20.24 -8.10
CA GLN A 743 -9.89 -18.91 -7.47
C GLN A 743 -8.47 -18.37 -7.30
N ILE A 744 -8.34 -17.05 -7.15
CA ILE A 744 -7.04 -16.38 -7.00
C ILE A 744 -6.60 -16.22 -5.54
N ARG A 745 -7.52 -16.38 -4.57
CA ARG A 745 -7.23 -16.29 -3.14
C ARG A 745 -7.93 -17.39 -2.36
N GLY A 746 -7.29 -17.83 -1.28
CA GLY A 746 -7.88 -18.78 -0.32
C GLY A 746 -8.54 -18.13 0.89
N PHE A 747 -8.41 -16.82 1.09
CA PHE A 747 -9.05 -16.10 2.19
C PHE A 747 -9.86 -14.93 1.64
N GLY A 748 -11.07 -14.75 2.17
CA GLY A 748 -12.00 -13.69 1.80
C GLY A 748 -12.21 -12.69 2.94
N PHE A 749 -13.45 -12.57 3.38
CA PHE A 749 -13.92 -11.62 4.37
C PHE A 749 -13.96 -12.21 5.78
N MET A 750 -14.31 -11.36 6.76
CA MET A 750 -14.31 -11.65 8.19
C MET A 750 -12.92 -11.82 8.81
N HIS A 751 -12.90 -11.99 10.14
CA HIS A 751 -11.67 -12.03 10.91
C HIS A 751 -10.78 -13.20 10.52
N ASP A 752 -11.34 -14.38 10.29
CA ASP A 752 -10.63 -15.62 9.95
C ASP A 752 -10.48 -15.87 8.44
N GLY A 753 -11.12 -15.05 7.61
CA GLY A 753 -11.05 -15.13 6.15
C GLY A 753 -11.91 -16.23 5.52
N VAL A 754 -12.81 -16.89 6.27
CA VAL A 754 -13.61 -18.02 5.75
C VAL A 754 -14.79 -17.58 4.87
N MET A 755 -15.23 -16.32 4.99
CA MET A 755 -16.39 -15.84 4.23
C MET A 755 -15.97 -15.51 2.81
N ASP A 756 -16.47 -16.28 1.84
CA ASP A 756 -16.14 -16.10 0.43
C ASP A 756 -16.63 -14.75 -0.12
N THR A 757 -17.82 -14.29 0.29
CA THR A 757 -18.44 -13.07 -0.22
C THR A 757 -19.19 -12.29 0.86
N LEU A 758 -19.20 -10.96 0.73
CA LEU A 758 -20.09 -10.10 1.52
C LEU A 758 -21.56 -10.43 1.28
N PHE A 759 -21.93 -10.89 0.08
CA PHE A 759 -23.31 -11.28 -0.22
C PHE A 759 -23.75 -12.46 0.65
N ARG A 760 -22.92 -13.52 0.74
CA ARG A 760 -23.19 -14.67 1.62
C ARG A 760 -23.21 -14.25 3.09
N PHE A 761 -22.30 -13.38 3.52
CA PHE A 761 -22.31 -12.86 4.89
C PHE A 761 -23.69 -12.26 5.26
N HIS A 762 -24.28 -11.43 4.39
CA HIS A 762 -25.62 -10.86 4.59
C HIS A 762 -26.79 -11.86 4.41
N GLN A 763 -26.51 -13.13 4.11
CA GLN A 763 -27.48 -14.23 4.14
C GLN A 763 -27.42 -15.05 5.43
N ALA A 764 -26.51 -14.71 6.36
CA ALA A 764 -26.51 -15.31 7.68
C ALA A 764 -27.81 -15.00 8.42
N ILE A 765 -28.29 -15.97 9.18
CA ILE A 765 -29.48 -15.85 10.03
C ILE A 765 -29.25 -14.72 11.04
N GLY A 766 -30.18 -13.77 11.11
CA GLY A 766 -30.10 -12.53 11.87
C GLY A 766 -29.99 -11.27 11.00
N PHE A 767 -29.56 -11.39 9.74
CA PHE A 767 -29.56 -10.27 8.79
C PHE A 767 -30.88 -10.10 8.05
N GLU A 768 -31.79 -11.07 8.10
CA GLU A 768 -33.11 -10.96 7.49
C GLU A 768 -34.05 -10.01 8.24
N GLU A 769 -34.94 -9.37 7.48
CA GLU A 769 -36.01 -8.56 8.05
C GLU A 769 -36.90 -9.43 8.96
N SER A 770 -36.96 -9.05 10.24
CA SER A 770 -37.70 -9.79 11.28
C SER A 770 -38.17 -8.84 12.38
N GLU A 771 -38.94 -9.34 13.34
CA GLU A 771 -39.34 -8.54 14.52
C GLU A 771 -38.13 -8.04 15.33
N PHE A 772 -37.00 -8.77 15.29
CA PHE A 772 -35.76 -8.41 15.99
C PHE A 772 -34.81 -7.57 15.13
N SER A 773 -34.95 -7.66 13.80
CA SER A 773 -34.18 -6.90 12.82
C SER A 773 -35.13 -6.25 11.81
N PRO A 774 -35.93 -5.25 12.22
CA PRO A 774 -36.95 -4.64 11.34
C PRO A 774 -36.34 -3.82 10.19
N ASN A 775 -35.04 -3.52 10.26
CA ASN A 775 -34.27 -2.91 9.18
C ASN A 775 -33.36 -3.94 8.48
N GLY A 776 -33.55 -5.24 8.72
CA GLY A 776 -32.83 -6.29 8.02
C GLY A 776 -33.19 -6.37 6.54
N PHE A 777 -32.55 -7.29 5.83
CA PHE A 777 -32.79 -7.52 4.41
C PHE A 777 -34.05 -8.37 4.21
N PRO A 778 -35.03 -7.92 3.39
CA PRO A 778 -36.22 -8.72 3.11
C PRO A 778 -35.90 -10.13 2.60
N LEU A 779 -36.81 -11.07 2.83
CA LEU A 779 -36.73 -12.39 2.23
C LEU A 779 -37.19 -12.34 0.76
N GLY A 780 -36.53 -13.13 -0.09
CA GLY A 780 -36.86 -13.24 -1.51
C GLY A 780 -36.16 -12.20 -2.41
N PRO A 781 -36.59 -12.09 -3.69
CA PRO A 781 -35.82 -11.40 -4.72
C PRO A 781 -35.54 -9.93 -4.46
N SER A 782 -36.47 -9.19 -3.85
CA SER A 782 -36.27 -7.78 -3.51
C SER A 782 -35.15 -7.57 -2.49
N GLY A 783 -35.05 -8.47 -1.50
CA GLY A 783 -33.97 -8.42 -0.53
C GLY A 783 -32.65 -8.92 -1.09
N GLU A 784 -32.63 -9.80 -2.09
CA GLU A 784 -31.38 -10.15 -2.79
C GLU A 784 -30.82 -8.96 -3.56
N VAL A 785 -31.68 -8.18 -4.24
CA VAL A 785 -31.27 -6.92 -4.87
C VAL A 785 -30.67 -5.96 -3.84
N LEU A 786 -31.36 -5.77 -2.71
CA LEU A 786 -30.88 -4.88 -1.66
C LEU A 786 -29.55 -5.33 -1.03
N ARG A 787 -29.36 -6.64 -0.84
CA ARG A 787 -28.06 -7.20 -0.39
C ARG A 787 -26.94 -6.88 -1.38
N ARG A 788 -27.18 -7.05 -2.69
CA ARG A 788 -26.19 -6.71 -3.72
C ARG A 788 -25.88 -5.21 -3.69
N GLN A 789 -26.89 -4.36 -3.57
CA GLN A 789 -26.72 -2.92 -3.44
C GLN A 789 -25.89 -2.53 -2.21
N ALA A 790 -26.14 -3.15 -1.05
CA ALA A 790 -25.32 -2.95 0.15
C ALA A 790 -23.87 -3.40 -0.06
N VAL A 791 -23.65 -4.53 -0.75
CA VAL A 791 -22.31 -4.99 -1.14
C VAL A 791 -21.60 -3.98 -2.05
N GLU A 792 -22.28 -3.46 -3.07
CA GLU A 792 -21.72 -2.42 -3.95
C GLU A 792 -21.29 -1.18 -3.17
N PHE A 793 -22.10 -0.74 -2.20
CA PHE A 793 -21.74 0.36 -1.31
C PHE A 793 -20.52 0.04 -0.44
N MET A 794 -20.46 -1.16 0.17
CA MET A 794 -19.33 -1.57 1.00
C MET A 794 -18.02 -1.70 0.22
N LEU A 795 -18.07 -2.06 -1.07
CA LEU A 795 -16.90 -2.06 -1.94
C LEU A 795 -16.46 -0.63 -2.29
N ALA A 796 -17.39 0.32 -2.33
CA ALA A 796 -17.19 1.75 -2.58
C ALA A 796 -17.17 2.61 -1.29
N PHE A 797 -16.89 1.99 -0.14
CA PHE A 797 -16.94 2.65 1.16
C PHE A 797 -15.93 3.82 1.23
N ASP A 798 -16.33 4.89 1.93
CA ASP A 798 -15.48 6.08 2.09
C ASP A 798 -14.14 5.75 2.74
N THR A 799 -13.10 6.47 2.33
CA THR A 799 -11.81 6.52 3.03
C THR A 799 -11.56 7.95 3.52
N ASN A 800 -10.41 8.20 4.14
CA ASN A 800 -10.00 9.54 4.58
C ASN A 800 -9.78 10.53 3.42
N LEU A 801 -9.76 10.05 2.17
CA LEU A 801 -9.49 10.88 0.98
C LEU A 801 -10.59 10.70 -0.07
N ALA A 802 -10.98 11.81 -0.68
CA ALA A 802 -11.93 11.79 -1.78
C ALA A 802 -11.35 11.08 -3.02
N PRO A 803 -12.19 10.45 -3.86
CA PRO A 803 -11.75 9.68 -5.05
C PRO A 803 -10.90 10.48 -6.05
N ILE A 804 -11.01 11.81 -6.06
CA ILE A 804 -10.27 12.68 -6.96
C ILE A 804 -8.80 12.89 -6.55
N VAL A 805 -8.45 12.64 -5.29
CA VAL A 805 -7.07 12.81 -4.80
C VAL A 805 -6.13 11.88 -5.57
N GLY A 806 -4.97 12.41 -5.97
CA GLY A 806 -4.01 11.72 -6.82
C GLY A 806 -4.31 11.83 -8.32
N GLN A 807 -5.55 12.12 -8.75
CA GLN A 807 -5.88 12.16 -10.17
C GLN A 807 -5.13 13.30 -10.89
N GLN A 808 -4.60 12.98 -12.07
CA GLN A 808 -3.74 13.85 -12.87
C GLN A 808 -4.20 13.91 -14.33
N VAL A 809 -3.95 15.04 -15.01
CA VAL A 809 -4.06 15.13 -16.48
C VAL A 809 -3.01 16.08 -17.04
N THR A 810 -2.37 15.70 -18.15
CA THR A 810 -1.52 16.61 -18.93
C THR A 810 -2.32 17.15 -20.13
N LEU A 811 -2.67 18.43 -20.07
CA LEU A 811 -3.33 19.17 -21.13
C LEU A 811 -2.33 19.58 -22.21
N GLY A 812 -2.76 19.46 -23.46
CA GLY A 812 -2.00 19.86 -24.61
C GLY A 812 -2.86 20.07 -25.86
N ALA A 813 -2.30 20.72 -26.89
CA ALA A 813 -3.06 21.06 -28.10
C ALA A 813 -3.73 19.86 -28.80
N HIS A 814 -3.12 18.66 -28.76
CA HIS A 814 -3.62 17.47 -29.45
C HIS A 814 -4.73 16.72 -28.69
N ASN A 815 -4.78 16.80 -27.35
CA ASN A 815 -5.75 16.11 -26.51
C ASN A 815 -6.74 17.06 -25.82
N ALA A 816 -6.72 18.35 -26.17
CA ALA A 816 -7.48 19.39 -25.49
C ALA A 816 -8.96 19.03 -25.34
N ALA A 817 -9.59 18.50 -26.39
CA ALA A 817 -11.00 18.11 -26.35
C ALA A 817 -11.32 17.01 -25.32
N ALA A 818 -10.40 16.07 -25.11
CA ALA A 818 -10.56 14.98 -24.14
C ALA A 818 -10.11 15.39 -22.73
N ALA A 819 -9.10 16.26 -22.61
CA ALA A 819 -8.55 16.70 -21.34
C ALA A 819 -9.40 17.77 -20.66
N TRP A 820 -10.10 18.64 -21.41
CA TRP A 820 -10.90 19.74 -20.86
C TRP A 820 -11.89 19.30 -19.77
N PRO A 821 -12.73 18.26 -19.99
CA PRO A 821 -13.68 17.83 -18.98
C PRO A 821 -13.01 17.26 -17.72
N ARG A 822 -11.81 16.66 -17.86
CA ARG A 822 -11.05 16.20 -16.69
C ARG A 822 -10.51 17.39 -15.90
N VAL A 823 -10.05 18.45 -16.55
CA VAL A 823 -9.62 19.67 -15.83
C VAL A 823 -10.82 20.34 -15.15
N ASP A 824 -12.00 20.39 -15.80
CA ASP A 824 -13.23 20.89 -15.18
C ASP A 824 -13.56 20.13 -13.90
N LEU A 825 -13.52 18.80 -13.95
CA LEU A 825 -13.74 17.94 -12.79
C LEU A 825 -12.73 18.23 -11.66
N LEU A 826 -11.44 18.35 -11.98
CA LEU A 826 -10.41 18.64 -10.98
C LEU A 826 -10.64 20.00 -10.29
N VAL A 827 -11.02 21.03 -11.05
CA VAL A 827 -11.36 22.36 -10.52
C VAL A 827 -12.62 22.29 -9.65
N GLU A 828 -13.66 21.60 -10.10
CA GLU A 828 -14.90 21.40 -9.34
C GLU A 828 -14.65 20.73 -8.00
N ARG A 829 -13.82 19.68 -7.96
CA ARG A 829 -13.53 18.98 -6.71
C ARG A 829 -12.62 19.77 -5.77
N ALA A 830 -11.72 20.59 -6.31
CA ALA A 830 -10.95 21.52 -5.49
C ALA A 830 -11.83 22.63 -4.88
N GLU A 831 -12.81 23.15 -5.60
CA GLU A 831 -13.81 24.10 -5.07
C GLU A 831 -14.66 23.50 -3.94
N ALA A 832 -14.89 22.18 -3.99
CA ALA A 832 -15.56 21.46 -2.93
C ALA A 832 -14.65 21.15 -1.71
N GLY A 833 -13.37 21.53 -1.75
CA GLY A 833 -12.41 21.28 -0.67
C GLY A 833 -11.94 19.83 -0.56
N GLU A 834 -12.16 19.02 -1.58
CA GLU A 834 -11.79 17.58 -1.56
C GLU A 834 -10.32 17.31 -1.94
N CYS A 835 -9.66 18.27 -2.57
CA CYS A 835 -8.25 18.18 -2.95
C CYS A 835 -7.64 19.59 -3.02
N ASP A 836 -6.32 19.66 -2.89
CA ASP A 836 -5.57 20.85 -3.30
C ASP A 836 -5.15 20.72 -4.76
N LEU A 837 -5.74 21.51 -5.66
CA LEU A 837 -5.40 21.45 -7.08
C LEU A 837 -4.13 22.25 -7.40
N VAL A 838 -3.13 21.59 -7.96
CA VAL A 838 -1.92 22.22 -8.46
C VAL A 838 -1.79 22.09 -9.98
N ALA A 839 -1.06 23.00 -10.61
CA ALA A 839 -0.67 22.90 -12.00
C ALA A 839 0.82 23.18 -12.20
N LYS A 840 1.46 22.44 -13.11
CA LYS A 840 2.86 22.61 -13.50
C LYS A 840 2.97 22.96 -14.97
N VAL A 841 3.75 23.99 -15.29
CA VAL A 841 3.90 24.55 -16.64
C VAL A 841 5.38 24.71 -16.99
N PRO A 842 5.89 24.09 -18.07
CA PRO A 842 7.23 24.39 -18.56
C PRO A 842 7.22 25.77 -19.23
N PHE A 843 7.92 26.75 -18.67
CA PHE A 843 8.00 28.12 -19.18
C PHE A 843 9.41 28.69 -19.01
N LEU A 844 9.94 29.37 -20.04
CA LEU A 844 11.29 29.99 -20.02
C LEU A 844 12.44 29.11 -19.48
N LEU A 845 12.45 27.81 -19.84
CA LEU A 845 13.42 26.81 -19.37
C LEU A 845 13.27 26.43 -17.88
N GLU A 846 12.12 26.67 -17.26
CA GLU A 846 11.83 26.26 -15.90
C GLU A 846 10.48 25.56 -15.81
N GLU A 847 10.25 24.81 -14.73
CA GLU A 847 8.92 24.34 -14.34
C GLU A 847 8.31 25.39 -13.39
N VAL A 848 7.27 26.08 -13.86
CA VAL A 848 6.47 27.03 -13.08
C VAL A 848 5.39 26.28 -12.31
N GLY A 849 5.36 26.52 -11.00
CA GLY A 849 4.38 26.02 -10.05
C GLY A 849 3.16 26.92 -9.91
N LEU A 850 1.99 26.30 -9.81
CA LEU A 850 0.70 26.98 -9.62
C LEU A 850 -0.14 26.23 -8.58
N LEU A 851 -0.81 26.97 -7.69
CA LEU A 851 -1.76 26.44 -6.71
C LEU A 851 -3.13 27.11 -6.87
N TYR A 852 -4.18 26.31 -6.92
CA TYR A 852 -5.55 26.80 -7.02
C TYR A 852 -5.97 27.54 -5.75
N ALA A 853 -6.57 28.72 -5.91
CA ALA A 853 -6.97 29.59 -4.80
C ALA A 853 -8.48 29.88 -4.77
N GLY A 854 -9.27 29.16 -5.59
CA GLY A 854 -10.71 29.37 -5.75
C GLY A 854 -11.09 30.38 -6.84
N GLY A 855 -12.35 30.34 -7.28
CA GLY A 855 -12.92 31.25 -8.27
C GLY A 855 -12.30 31.14 -9.67
N GLY A 856 -11.72 29.99 -10.02
CA GLY A 856 -11.02 29.77 -11.29
C GLY A 856 -9.62 30.40 -11.35
N LEU A 857 -9.03 30.77 -10.21
CA LEU A 857 -7.73 31.44 -10.14
C LEU A 857 -6.66 30.54 -9.51
N PHE A 858 -5.45 30.63 -10.07
CA PHE A 858 -4.24 29.99 -9.56
C PHE A 858 -3.25 31.06 -9.10
N ILE A 859 -2.72 30.93 -7.90
CA ILE A 859 -1.53 31.68 -7.47
C ILE A 859 -0.27 31.01 -8.04
N THR A 860 0.76 31.80 -8.27
CA THR A 860 2.01 31.32 -8.90
C THR A 860 3.11 31.13 -7.88
N ASP A 861 4.13 30.36 -8.25
CA ASP A 861 5.40 30.21 -7.53
C ASP A 861 6.27 31.49 -7.49
N ARG A 862 5.75 32.64 -7.93
CA ARG A 862 6.35 33.95 -7.73
C ARG A 862 5.37 34.88 -7.01
N SER A 863 5.78 35.43 -5.88
CA SER A 863 4.93 36.29 -5.04
C SER A 863 4.54 37.59 -5.72
N ALA A 864 5.43 38.12 -6.58
CA ALA A 864 5.19 39.35 -7.34
C ALA A 864 4.30 39.16 -8.58
N ALA A 865 4.11 37.92 -9.04
CA ALA A 865 3.29 37.64 -10.23
C ALA A 865 1.80 37.57 -9.88
N PRO A 866 0.91 38.15 -10.71
CA PRO A 866 -0.52 38.12 -10.46
C PRO A 866 -1.08 36.69 -10.60
N PRO A 867 -2.20 36.37 -9.92
CA PRO A 867 -2.89 35.11 -10.14
C PRO A 867 -3.28 34.91 -11.61
N VAL A 868 -3.22 33.67 -12.08
CA VAL A 868 -3.55 33.28 -13.45
C VAL A 868 -4.90 32.57 -13.46
N GLY A 869 -5.79 32.95 -14.40
CA GLY A 869 -7.06 32.26 -14.57
C GLY A 869 -6.91 30.91 -15.27
N ASP A 870 -7.64 29.89 -14.81
CA ASP A 870 -7.73 28.56 -15.42
C ASP A 870 -7.96 28.60 -16.93
N VAL A 871 -8.99 29.33 -17.38
CA VAL A 871 -9.30 29.49 -18.81
C VAL A 871 -8.10 30.03 -19.59
N GLY A 872 -7.33 30.95 -19.00
CA GLY A 872 -6.11 31.48 -19.58
C GLY A 872 -5.01 30.44 -19.69
N LEU A 873 -4.81 29.61 -18.65
CA LEU A 873 -3.84 28.51 -18.66
C LEU A 873 -4.16 27.46 -19.73
N ARG A 874 -5.44 27.09 -19.88
CA ARG A 874 -5.88 26.15 -20.90
C ARG A 874 -5.61 26.67 -22.31
N TRP A 875 -5.99 27.92 -22.60
CA TRP A 875 -5.71 28.53 -23.89
C TRP A 875 -4.23 28.76 -24.13
N PHE A 876 -3.45 29.10 -23.10
CA PHE A 876 -1.99 29.17 -23.20
C PHE A 876 -1.43 27.83 -23.68
N SER A 877 -1.85 26.71 -23.08
CA SER A 877 -1.41 25.37 -23.51
C SER A 877 -1.73 25.09 -24.98
N VAL A 878 -2.99 25.34 -25.38
CA VAL A 878 -3.46 25.05 -26.74
C VAL A 878 -2.78 25.94 -27.79
N LEU A 879 -2.64 27.24 -27.52
CA LEU A 879 -2.13 28.23 -28.48
C LEU A 879 -0.61 28.20 -28.63
N THR A 880 0.12 27.86 -27.55
CA THR A 880 1.58 27.88 -27.55
C THR A 880 2.20 26.49 -27.74
N GLY A 881 1.42 25.42 -27.53
CA GLY A 881 1.89 24.05 -27.55
C GLY A 881 2.61 23.60 -26.27
N HIS A 882 2.80 24.50 -25.28
CA HIS A 882 3.27 24.11 -23.95
C HIS A 882 2.26 23.18 -23.27
N ARG A 883 2.74 22.19 -22.53
CA ARG A 883 1.89 21.27 -21.77
C ARG A 883 1.59 21.85 -20.39
N VAL A 884 0.41 21.59 -19.87
CA VAL A 884 0.07 21.95 -18.48
C VAL A 884 -0.42 20.69 -17.79
N THR A 885 0.24 20.31 -16.70
CA THR A 885 -0.13 19.12 -15.93
C THR A 885 -0.88 19.56 -14.68
N TYR A 886 -2.15 19.16 -14.55
CA TYR A 886 -3.00 19.41 -13.39
C TYR A 886 -3.02 18.17 -12.50
N THR A 887 -2.97 18.34 -11.18
CA THR A 887 -3.01 17.23 -10.22
C THR A 887 -3.77 17.63 -8.96
N CYS A 888 -4.72 16.79 -8.53
CA CYS A 888 -5.35 16.92 -7.22
C CYS A 888 -4.46 16.31 -6.14
N MET A 889 -3.91 17.13 -5.26
CA MET A 889 -3.10 16.70 -4.13
C MET A 889 -3.98 16.42 -2.90
N PRO A 890 -3.53 15.62 -1.93
CA PRO A 890 -4.19 15.53 -0.62
C PRO A 890 -4.39 16.94 -0.02
N PRO A 891 -5.54 17.21 0.60
CA PRO A 891 -5.78 18.49 1.28
C PRO A 891 -4.64 18.82 2.27
N GLY A 892 -4.13 20.05 2.21
CA GLY A 892 -2.98 20.54 2.99
C GLY A 892 -1.63 20.42 2.26
N SER A 893 -1.50 19.53 1.27
CA SER A 893 -0.24 19.33 0.53
C SER A 893 -0.04 20.30 -0.65
N GLY A 894 -1.05 21.10 -0.98
CA GLY A 894 -1.08 22.01 -2.12
C GLY A 894 0.08 23.00 -2.20
N PRO A 895 0.36 23.78 -1.13
CA PRO A 895 1.49 24.72 -1.11
C PRO A 895 2.81 24.03 -1.45
N ARG A 896 3.10 22.90 -0.77
CA ARG A 896 4.31 22.13 -0.96
C ARG A 896 4.47 21.61 -2.38
N CYS A 897 3.43 20.95 -2.88
CA CYS A 897 3.47 20.36 -4.21
C CYS A 897 3.39 21.41 -5.32
N GLY A 898 2.77 22.56 -5.04
CA GLY A 898 2.41 23.58 -6.00
C GLY A 898 3.47 24.65 -6.18
N VAL A 899 3.84 25.34 -5.11
CA VAL A 899 4.51 26.67 -5.17
C VAL A 899 5.69 26.86 -4.21
N ASP A 900 5.89 25.99 -3.22
CA ASP A 900 6.89 26.12 -2.15
C ASP A 900 7.37 24.71 -1.72
N ARG A 901 8.30 24.13 -2.48
CA ARG A 901 8.65 22.70 -2.44
C ARG A 901 9.25 22.23 -1.11
N ASP A 902 10.00 23.08 -0.41
CA ASP A 902 10.61 22.75 0.87
C ASP A 902 9.81 23.24 2.09
N GLY A 903 8.79 24.09 1.87
CA GLY A 903 7.84 24.54 2.88
C GLY A 903 8.41 25.61 3.81
N ASP A 904 9.44 26.34 3.39
CA ASP A 904 10.07 27.40 4.18
C ASP A 904 9.27 28.73 4.17
N GLY A 905 8.23 28.81 3.33
CA GLY A 905 7.36 29.97 3.15
C GLY A 905 7.78 30.93 2.03
N ILE A 906 8.87 30.63 1.33
CA ILE A 906 9.36 31.30 0.13
C ILE A 906 8.93 30.46 -1.08
N ARG A 907 8.55 31.11 -2.17
CA ARG A 907 8.04 30.39 -3.34
C ARG A 907 9.18 29.96 -4.27
N ASP A 908 9.07 28.78 -4.87
CA ASP A 908 10.10 28.15 -5.73
C ASP A 908 10.64 29.09 -6.82
N GLY A 909 9.78 29.92 -7.40
CA GLY A 909 10.14 30.87 -8.45
C GLY A 909 10.89 32.09 -7.93
N ASP A 910 10.52 32.60 -6.75
CA ASP A 910 11.22 33.72 -6.09
C ASP A 910 12.63 33.29 -5.67
N GLU A 911 12.77 32.07 -5.15
CA GLU A 911 14.05 31.46 -4.82
C GLU A 911 14.98 31.30 -6.03
N ARG A 912 14.45 30.76 -7.14
CA ARG A 912 15.23 30.64 -8.39
C ARG A 912 15.66 32.01 -8.92
N ASP A 913 14.78 33.02 -8.82
CA ASP A 913 15.10 34.39 -9.22
C ASP A 913 16.19 35.01 -8.30
N ALA A 914 16.26 34.59 -7.02
CA ALA A 914 17.31 34.94 -6.06
C ALA A 914 18.59 34.09 -6.19
N GLY A 915 18.53 32.95 -6.88
CA GLY A 915 19.63 32.00 -7.06
C GLY A 915 19.80 31.02 -5.90
N THR A 916 18.76 30.80 -5.10
CA THR A 916 18.68 29.75 -4.07
C THR A 916 18.10 28.44 -4.60
N ASP A 917 18.12 27.39 -3.78
CA ASP A 917 17.63 26.05 -4.15
C ASP A 917 16.27 25.77 -3.49
N PRO A 918 15.18 25.64 -4.29
CA PRO A 918 13.83 25.32 -3.79
C PRO A 918 13.65 23.94 -3.15
N ALA A 919 14.75 23.24 -2.90
CA ALA A 919 14.78 21.97 -2.18
C ALA A 919 15.58 22.06 -0.88
N ASP A 920 16.10 23.24 -0.55
CA ASP A 920 16.92 23.48 0.63
C ASP A 920 16.30 24.58 1.49
N PRO A 921 15.54 24.21 2.55
CA PRO A 921 14.85 25.18 3.42
C PRO A 921 15.83 26.01 4.27
N SER A 922 17.14 25.76 4.15
CA SER A 922 18.19 26.56 4.78
C SER A 922 18.78 27.64 3.86
N SER A 923 18.32 27.71 2.61
CA SER A 923 18.70 28.72 1.65
C SER A 923 18.33 30.13 2.14
N PRO A 924 19.18 31.16 1.94
CA PRO A 924 18.88 32.52 2.35
C PRO A 924 17.86 33.18 1.40
N GLY A 925 16.64 33.39 1.89
CA GLY A 925 15.55 34.11 1.22
C GLY A 925 15.77 35.58 0.89
#